data_AF-A0A2U9CDS3-F1
#
_entry.id   AF-A0A2U9CDS3-F1
#
_cell.length_a   1.000
_cell.length_b   1.000
_cell.length_c   1.000
_cell.angle_alpha   90.00
_cell.angle_beta   90.00
_cell.angle_gamma   90.00
#
_symmetry.space_group_name_H-M   'P 1'
#
loop_
_entity.id
_entity.type
_entity.pdbx_description
1 polymer ?
#
loop_
_entity_poly.entity_id
_entity_poly.type
_entity_poly.pdbx_seq_one_letter_code
_entity_poly.pdbx_strand_id
1 'polypeptide(L)'
;MPEKHTLVARCYQDFIRLSPLEPCLLFHTGGHWREVTVRTNREGHTMAIVYFHPQTLNPEEVAVHKAHLVDYFTRGPGSVCQLDSLFFQESHMTRCTHEESPYQLLHGRPHIYEEVLGFKFRISADAFFQVNQPAAEVLYGTVRDLCVPNTEEGGGRTKVGSTLLDVCCGTGAIGITTSPRVDRVIGIELIEQAVEDARHNAAFNDALNCEFVPGKAEAVLPGLMSQLSSTGGGLTAVVNPARAGLHHRVVRALRNQPSIRRLVYVSCKPDGEAMRNFRELCCVPGVQTKLTGEAFSPTLAVPVDMFPHTPHCELVLLFERCCTTWNECSPHHSSLITVIRYVSVYSMNILQSYVATRLRDQMFPYLLGERAAALKPPRNWRRGDCRNFFPSSSVWPDPPQLSGSSLCNTVCMVSLLCVAVVCYLISALGVTAGAHRLWSHRSYKASFPLRVFLALANSMAFQNDVYEWARDHRVHHKYSETDADPHNAVRGFFFAHIGWLLVRKHPDVIEKGRKLEMLDLKADEVVMFQRRHYKMSVVIFCFVVPTLVPWYFWGESFVVGYFVPGLLRYALVLNATWLVNSAAHIWGNRPYDKTINPRENRLVAVSAMGEGFHNYHHTFPFDYATSEFGCRLNLTTAFINLMCSLGLAKDCKSVSKEMIAARVQRTGDGSHKSG
;
A
#
# COMPACT_ATOMS: atom_id res chain seq x y z
N MET A 1 -11.60 15.88 8.71
CA MET A 1 -11.48 17.30 8.33
C MET A 1 -11.71 18.14 9.57
N PRO A 2 -10.90 19.18 9.85
CA PRO A 2 -11.10 20.04 11.03
C PRO A 2 -12.47 20.73 10.99
N GLU A 3 -13.18 20.79 12.12
CA GLU A 3 -14.51 21.41 12.21
C GLU A 3 -14.49 22.89 11.78
N LYS A 4 -13.40 23.60 12.10
CA LYS A 4 -13.19 25.00 11.72
C LYS A 4 -13.22 25.21 10.20
N HIS A 5 -12.78 24.22 9.40
CA HIS A 5 -12.86 24.33 7.94
C HIS A 5 -14.31 24.31 7.45
N THR A 6 -15.15 23.44 8.04
CA THR A 6 -16.59 23.39 7.74
C THR A 6 -17.28 24.70 8.12
N LEU A 7 -16.89 25.29 9.25
CA LEU A 7 -17.42 26.58 9.70
C LEU A 7 -17.08 27.70 8.71
N VAL A 8 -15.81 27.86 8.33
CA VAL A 8 -15.38 28.88 7.36
C VAL A 8 -16.09 28.70 6.02
N ALA A 9 -16.22 27.46 5.53
CA ALA A 9 -16.93 27.19 4.29
C ALA A 9 -18.42 27.58 4.36
N ARG A 10 -19.10 27.34 5.49
CA ARG A 10 -20.50 27.77 5.69
C ARG A 10 -20.62 29.28 5.74
N CYS A 11 -19.77 29.96 6.51
CA CYS A 11 -19.76 31.42 6.57
C CYS A 11 -19.45 32.05 5.20
N TYR A 12 -18.54 31.47 4.43
CA TYR A 12 -18.26 31.93 3.06
C TYR A 12 -19.46 31.71 2.12
N GLN A 13 -20.15 30.57 2.25
CA GLN A 13 -21.38 30.32 1.49
C GLN A 13 -22.46 31.36 1.82
N ASP A 14 -22.64 31.69 3.10
CA ASP A 14 -23.62 32.69 3.52
C ASP A 14 -23.22 34.10 3.08
N PHE A 15 -21.92 34.44 3.11
CA PHE A 15 -21.41 35.67 2.52
C PHE A 15 -21.74 35.78 1.02
N ILE A 16 -21.51 34.72 0.24
CA ILE A 16 -21.83 34.70 -1.20
C ILE A 16 -23.33 34.93 -1.42
N ARG A 17 -24.21 34.33 -0.61
CA ARG A 17 -25.67 34.52 -0.71
C ARG A 17 -26.12 35.95 -0.44
N LEU A 18 -25.36 36.69 0.38
CA LEU A 18 -25.63 38.09 0.70
C LEU A 18 -24.97 39.06 -0.29
N SER A 19 -24.00 38.57 -1.07
CA SER A 19 -23.29 39.37 -2.05
C SER A 19 -24.19 39.67 -3.27
N PRO A 20 -24.10 40.88 -3.84
CA PRO A 20 -24.79 41.23 -5.09
C PRO A 20 -24.13 40.60 -6.33
N LEU A 21 -22.95 39.99 -6.18
CA LEU A 21 -22.21 39.31 -7.25
C LEU A 21 -22.47 37.80 -7.23
N GLU A 22 -22.61 37.23 -8.42
CA GLU A 22 -22.82 35.79 -8.64
C GLU A 22 -21.59 34.94 -8.33
N PRO A 23 -21.75 33.67 -7.90
CA PRO A 23 -20.66 32.71 -7.78
C PRO A 23 -20.14 32.27 -9.16
N CYS A 24 -18.83 32.10 -9.25
CA CYS A 24 -18.14 31.53 -10.40
C CYS A 24 -17.94 30.02 -10.20
N LEU A 25 -18.96 29.23 -10.57
CA LEU A 25 -18.95 27.77 -10.44
C LEU A 25 -18.09 27.10 -11.51
N LEU A 26 -18.20 27.58 -12.75
CA LEU A 26 -17.37 27.16 -13.88
C LEU A 26 -16.77 28.40 -14.52
N PHE A 27 -15.48 28.32 -14.86
CA PHE A 27 -14.74 29.47 -15.37
C PHE A 27 -15.37 30.10 -16.62
N HIS A 28 -15.98 29.28 -17.48
CA HIS A 28 -16.59 29.72 -18.74
C HIS A 28 -18.04 30.21 -18.58
N THR A 29 -18.71 29.93 -17.46
CA THR A 29 -20.11 30.35 -17.24
C THR A 29 -20.22 31.73 -16.59
N GLY A 30 -19.10 32.38 -16.30
CA GLY A 30 -19.08 33.70 -15.63
C GLY A 30 -19.17 33.61 -14.11
N GLY A 31 -19.44 34.76 -13.48
CA GLY A 31 -19.48 34.94 -12.02
C GLY A 31 -18.17 35.45 -11.41
N HIS A 32 -18.20 35.82 -10.13
CA HIS A 32 -17.09 36.47 -9.45
C HIS A 32 -16.48 35.63 -8.33
N TRP A 33 -17.29 35.14 -7.39
CA TRP A 33 -16.82 34.40 -6.23
C TRP A 33 -16.48 32.96 -6.58
N ARG A 34 -15.20 32.57 -6.50
CA ARG A 34 -14.75 31.20 -6.78
C ARG A 34 -14.64 30.41 -5.48
N GLU A 35 -13.57 29.63 -5.34
CA GLU A 35 -13.30 28.79 -4.18
C GLU A 35 -12.78 29.59 -2.98
N VAL A 36 -12.85 28.96 -1.81
CA VAL A 36 -12.12 29.37 -0.62
C VAL A 36 -11.21 28.22 -0.20
N THR A 37 -9.93 28.52 0.00
CA THR A 37 -8.98 27.57 0.58
C THR A 37 -8.80 27.90 2.05
N VAL A 38 -8.95 26.90 2.91
CA VAL A 38 -8.79 27.06 4.37
C VAL A 38 -7.64 26.19 4.85
N ARG A 39 -6.70 26.80 5.55
CA ARG A 39 -5.56 26.13 6.19
C ARG A 39 -5.64 26.37 7.69
N THR A 40 -5.47 25.32 8.48
CA THR A 40 -5.41 25.43 9.94
C THR A 40 -4.23 24.62 10.45
N ASN A 41 -3.41 25.22 11.33
CA ASN A 41 -2.29 24.52 11.96
C ASN A 41 -2.75 23.76 13.22
N ARG A 42 -1.83 23.02 13.85
CA ARG A 42 -2.11 22.28 15.10
C ARG A 42 -2.57 23.16 16.28
N GLU A 43 -2.13 24.41 16.34
CA GLU A 43 -2.53 25.38 17.38
C GLU A 43 -3.92 25.99 17.14
N GLY A 44 -4.52 25.74 15.98
CA GLY A 44 -5.82 26.29 15.61
C GLY A 44 -5.77 27.64 14.89
N HIS A 45 -4.57 28.15 14.57
CA HIS A 45 -4.41 29.33 13.73
C HIS A 45 -4.91 29.04 12.31
N THR A 46 -5.79 29.90 11.80
CA THR A 46 -6.52 29.65 10.55
C THR A 46 -6.32 30.74 9.52
N MET A 47 -5.91 30.32 8.33
CA MET A 47 -5.79 31.15 7.14
C MET A 47 -6.91 30.78 6.15
N ALA A 48 -7.65 31.78 5.68
CA ALA A 48 -8.59 31.65 4.57
C ALA A 48 -8.08 32.43 3.36
N ILE A 49 -8.18 31.83 2.17
CA ILE A 49 -7.78 32.43 0.90
C ILE A 49 -9.00 32.40 -0.02
N VAL A 50 -9.50 33.57 -0.39
CA VAL A 50 -10.66 33.72 -1.26
C VAL A 50 -10.21 34.02 -2.68
N TYR A 51 -10.71 33.25 -3.63
CA TYR A 51 -10.38 33.41 -5.06
C TYR A 51 -11.51 34.15 -5.76
N PHE A 52 -11.15 35.16 -6.54
CA PHE A 52 -12.11 36.07 -7.16
C PHE A 52 -11.79 36.28 -8.63
N HIS A 53 -12.83 36.25 -9.47
CA HIS A 53 -12.74 36.61 -10.87
C HIS A 53 -13.32 38.03 -11.07
N PRO A 54 -12.52 39.02 -11.48
CA PRO A 54 -13.00 40.40 -11.61
C PRO A 54 -14.04 40.59 -12.72
N GLN A 55 -14.07 39.72 -13.73
CA GLN A 55 -14.94 39.85 -14.92
C GLN A 55 -14.73 41.23 -15.56
N THR A 56 -15.76 42.08 -15.54
CA THR A 56 -15.74 43.45 -16.08
C THR A 56 -15.62 44.52 -14.99
N LEU A 57 -15.49 44.14 -13.71
CA LEU A 57 -15.34 45.11 -12.61
C LEU A 57 -13.98 45.80 -12.69
N ASN A 58 -13.99 47.10 -12.44
CA ASN A 58 -12.77 47.88 -12.31
C ASN A 58 -12.14 47.72 -10.90
N PRO A 59 -10.86 48.12 -10.70
CA PRO A 59 -10.18 47.92 -9.42
C PRO A 59 -10.86 48.59 -8.21
N GLU A 60 -11.54 49.72 -8.39
CA GLU A 60 -12.25 50.42 -7.31
C GLU A 60 -13.50 49.64 -6.88
N GLU A 61 -14.25 49.09 -7.85
CA GLU A 61 -15.41 48.22 -7.59
C GLU A 61 -14.98 46.94 -6.86
N VAL A 62 -13.87 46.31 -7.29
CA VAL A 62 -13.31 45.13 -6.61
C VAL A 62 -12.89 45.48 -5.17
N ALA A 63 -12.31 46.67 -4.94
CA ALA A 63 -11.91 47.11 -3.61
C ALA A 63 -13.11 47.21 -2.64
N VAL A 64 -14.29 47.64 -3.11
CA VAL A 64 -15.52 47.64 -2.30
C VAL A 64 -15.88 46.22 -1.84
N HIS A 65 -15.80 45.24 -2.75
CA HIS A 65 -16.09 43.85 -2.41
C HIS A 65 -15.06 43.23 -1.46
N LYS A 66 -13.77 43.58 -1.59
CA LYS A 66 -12.74 43.20 -0.61
C LYS A 66 -13.05 43.76 0.78
N ALA A 67 -13.46 45.04 0.86
CA ALA A 67 -13.81 45.68 2.12
C ALA A 67 -15.02 45.00 2.79
N HIS A 68 -16.05 44.64 2.02
CA HIS A 68 -17.20 43.89 2.52
C HIS A 68 -16.82 42.49 3.01
N LEU A 69 -15.93 41.80 2.30
CA LEU A 69 -15.41 40.49 2.72
C LEU A 69 -14.67 40.59 4.06
N VAL A 70 -13.79 41.60 4.21
CA VAL A 70 -13.09 41.87 5.48
C VAL A 70 -14.10 42.17 6.58
N ASP A 71 -15.06 43.06 6.34
CA ASP A 71 -16.08 43.41 7.33
C ASP A 71 -16.86 42.18 7.81
N TYR A 72 -17.32 41.34 6.88
CA TYR A 72 -18.10 40.15 7.18
C TYR A 72 -17.35 39.16 8.08
N PHE A 73 -16.07 38.90 7.78
CA PHE A 73 -15.25 37.92 8.52
C PHE A 73 -14.59 38.47 9.78
N THR A 74 -14.59 39.80 10.00
CA THR A 74 -13.95 40.42 11.18
C THR A 74 -14.96 41.00 12.17
N ARG A 75 -16.05 41.61 11.68
CA ARG A 75 -17.08 42.28 12.49
C ARG A 75 -18.48 41.72 12.29
N GLY A 76 -18.74 41.12 11.13
CA GLY A 76 -20.03 40.54 10.76
C GLY A 76 -20.24 39.11 11.27
N PRO A 77 -21.25 38.39 10.73
CA PRO A 77 -21.56 37.01 11.11
C PRO A 77 -20.41 36.03 10.94
N GLY A 78 -19.50 36.28 9.99
CA GLY A 78 -18.31 35.46 9.76
C GLY A 78 -17.24 35.57 10.84
N SER A 79 -17.32 36.57 11.73
CA SER A 79 -16.35 36.77 12.84
C SER A 79 -16.22 35.57 13.78
N VAL A 80 -17.25 34.72 13.86
CA VAL A 80 -17.22 33.45 14.58
C VAL A 80 -16.10 32.51 14.10
N CYS A 81 -15.64 32.68 12.85
CA CYS A 81 -14.54 31.90 12.29
C CYS A 81 -13.19 32.21 12.94
N GLN A 82 -13.02 33.40 13.54
CA GLN A 82 -11.76 33.85 14.17
C GLN A 82 -10.54 33.55 13.27
N LEU A 83 -10.51 34.19 12.10
CA LEU A 83 -9.44 34.01 11.13
C LEU A 83 -8.19 34.79 11.55
N ASP A 84 -7.04 34.13 11.54
CA ASP A 84 -5.73 34.75 11.76
C ASP A 84 -5.19 35.42 10.51
N SER A 85 -5.62 34.93 9.33
CA SER A 85 -5.24 35.45 8.03
C SER A 85 -6.43 35.38 7.06
N LEU A 86 -6.73 36.48 6.40
CA LEU A 86 -7.67 36.53 5.28
C LEU A 86 -6.94 37.06 4.04
N PHE A 87 -6.81 36.20 3.05
CA PHE A 87 -6.20 36.50 1.76
C PHE A 87 -7.24 36.56 0.65
N PHE A 88 -6.88 37.30 -0.39
CA PHE A 88 -7.68 37.46 -1.59
C PHE A 88 -6.79 37.36 -2.82
N GLN A 89 -7.21 36.57 -3.81
CA GLN A 89 -6.50 36.42 -5.07
C GLN A 89 -7.43 36.70 -6.25
N GLU A 90 -7.05 37.68 -7.06
CA GLU A 90 -7.76 38.07 -8.28
C GLU A 90 -7.18 37.37 -9.49
N SER A 91 -7.97 36.55 -10.18
CA SER A 91 -7.47 35.83 -11.36
C SER A 91 -8.47 35.83 -12.51
N HIS A 92 -7.98 36.27 -13.68
CA HIS A 92 -8.66 36.20 -14.98
C HIS A 92 -8.45 34.86 -15.68
N MET A 93 -7.77 33.89 -15.04
CA MET A 93 -7.46 32.60 -15.66
C MET A 93 -7.67 31.43 -14.68
N THR A 94 -7.80 30.23 -15.23
CA THR A 94 -7.86 29.00 -14.40
C THR A 94 -6.50 28.63 -13.81
N ARG A 95 -5.41 29.08 -14.44
CA ARG A 95 -4.03 28.90 -13.98
C ARG A 95 -3.25 30.19 -14.24
N CYS A 96 -2.57 30.67 -13.22
CA CYS A 96 -1.76 31.89 -13.25
C CYS A 96 -0.57 31.70 -12.31
N THR A 97 0.55 32.35 -12.61
CA THR A 97 1.68 32.46 -11.68
C THR A 97 1.34 33.47 -10.58
N HIS A 98 2.11 33.45 -9.49
CA HIS A 98 2.01 34.46 -8.44
C HIS A 98 2.24 35.89 -8.96
N GLU A 99 3.13 36.06 -9.94
CA GLU A 99 3.41 37.35 -10.58
C GLU A 99 2.20 37.88 -11.37
N GLU A 100 1.45 36.98 -12.01
CA GLU A 100 0.24 37.31 -12.76
C GLU A 100 -0.97 37.57 -11.86
N SER A 101 -0.98 36.97 -10.66
CA SER A 101 -2.12 37.01 -9.73
C SER A 101 -1.63 36.87 -8.28
N PRO A 102 -1.18 37.97 -7.65
CA PRO A 102 -0.59 37.92 -6.31
C PRO A 102 -1.63 37.69 -5.22
N TYR A 103 -1.23 36.99 -4.15
CA TYR A 103 -2.07 36.87 -2.94
C TYR A 103 -2.02 38.17 -2.14
N GLN A 104 -3.18 38.79 -1.95
CA GLN A 104 -3.31 40.03 -1.21
C GLN A 104 -3.78 39.74 0.20
N LEU A 105 -2.99 40.12 1.21
CA LEU A 105 -3.40 40.04 2.60
C LEU A 105 -4.43 41.14 2.88
N LEU A 106 -5.67 40.75 3.17
CA LEU A 106 -6.74 41.70 3.50
C LEU A 106 -6.87 41.92 5.01
N HIS A 107 -6.58 40.89 5.83
CA HIS A 107 -6.67 40.99 7.29
C HIS A 107 -5.73 40.01 7.98
N GLY A 108 -5.22 40.40 9.15
CA GLY A 108 -4.47 39.54 10.05
C GLY A 108 -2.99 39.43 9.72
N ARG A 109 -2.43 38.23 9.85
CA ARG A 109 -1.00 37.97 9.68
C ARG A 109 -0.71 37.37 8.29
N PRO A 110 0.45 37.63 7.68
CA PRO A 110 0.79 37.07 6.36
C PRO A 110 1.12 35.57 6.37
N HIS A 111 1.37 34.98 7.55
CA HIS A 111 1.83 33.60 7.66
C HIS A 111 1.24 32.91 8.89
N ILE A 112 1.02 31.60 8.77
CA ILE A 112 0.86 30.69 9.91
C ILE A 112 2.11 29.81 10.02
N TYR A 113 2.25 29.11 11.15
CA TYR A 113 3.39 28.24 11.38
C TYR A 113 2.92 26.83 11.75
N GLU A 114 3.63 25.81 11.28
CA GLU A 114 3.38 24.41 11.67
C GLU A 114 4.65 23.79 12.25
N GLU A 115 4.49 22.87 13.18
CA GLU A 115 5.61 22.12 13.77
C GLU A 115 5.61 20.68 13.26
N VAL A 116 6.76 20.24 12.74
CA VAL A 116 6.96 18.88 12.25
C VAL A 116 8.35 18.40 12.66
N LEU A 117 8.42 17.25 13.34
CA LEU A 117 9.66 16.65 13.86
C LEU A 117 10.48 17.60 14.77
N GLY A 118 9.82 18.52 15.48
CA GLY A 118 10.46 19.52 16.33
C GLY A 118 11.01 20.75 15.60
N PHE A 119 10.74 20.88 14.30
CA PHE A 119 11.09 22.04 13.48
C PHE A 119 9.84 22.86 13.15
N LYS A 120 9.96 24.18 13.15
CA LYS A 120 8.86 25.11 12.89
C LYS A 120 8.94 25.67 11.47
N PHE A 121 7.87 25.54 10.70
CA PHE A 121 7.80 25.95 9.30
C PHE A 121 6.78 27.05 9.11
N ARG A 122 7.21 28.16 8.52
CA ARG A 122 6.38 29.22 7.97
C ARG A 122 5.58 28.67 6.79
N ILE A 123 4.28 28.91 6.81
CA ILE A 123 3.34 28.58 5.74
C ILE A 123 2.76 29.89 5.21
N SER A 124 3.17 30.25 4.01
CA SER A 124 2.58 31.35 3.22
C SER A 124 1.32 30.89 2.48
N ALA A 125 0.57 31.83 1.90
CA ALA A 125 -0.63 31.52 1.11
C ALA A 125 -0.33 30.64 -0.11
N ASP A 126 0.83 30.84 -0.75
CA ASP A 126 1.24 30.13 -1.96
C ASP A 126 2.04 28.85 -1.68
N ALA A 127 2.59 28.69 -0.47
CA ALA A 127 3.38 27.52 -0.11
C ALA A 127 2.58 26.22 -0.21
N PHE A 128 3.20 25.19 -0.77
CA PHE A 128 2.77 23.81 -0.57
C PHE A 128 3.30 23.29 0.78
N PHE A 129 2.41 22.68 1.56
CA PHE A 129 2.76 21.92 2.76
C PHE A 129 1.87 20.69 2.84
N GLN A 130 2.36 19.60 3.44
CA GLN A 130 1.60 18.36 3.53
C GLN A 130 0.31 18.57 4.35
N VAL A 131 -0.82 18.09 3.79
CA VAL A 131 -2.17 18.38 4.32
C VAL A 131 -2.53 17.59 5.58
N ASN A 132 -1.78 16.51 5.86
CA ASN A 132 -2.01 15.61 6.98
C ASN A 132 -0.75 15.61 7.86
N GLN A 133 -0.74 16.46 8.90
CA GLN A 133 0.44 16.68 9.75
C GLN A 133 0.97 15.40 10.41
N PRO A 134 0.14 14.52 11.02
CA PRO A 134 0.64 13.26 11.57
C PRO A 134 1.29 12.35 10.53
N ALA A 135 0.73 12.28 9.33
CA ALA A 135 1.33 11.51 8.24
C ALA A 135 2.59 12.19 7.67
N ALA A 136 2.65 13.52 7.68
CA ALA A 136 3.84 14.29 7.29
C ALA A 136 5.02 14.04 8.24
N GLU A 137 4.80 13.95 9.55
CA GLU A 137 5.83 13.53 10.51
C GLU A 137 6.40 12.14 10.17
N VAL A 138 5.52 11.18 9.86
CA VAL A 138 5.94 9.83 9.46
C VAL A 138 6.71 9.86 8.13
N LEU A 139 6.22 10.61 7.14
CA LEU A 139 6.84 10.74 5.83
C LEU A 139 8.25 11.34 5.94
N TYR A 140 8.37 12.52 6.54
CA TYR A 140 9.66 13.20 6.66
C TYR A 140 10.62 12.44 7.58
N GLY A 141 10.11 11.80 8.64
CA GLY A 141 10.92 10.96 9.51
C GLY A 141 11.49 9.76 8.77
N THR A 142 10.67 9.13 7.92
CA THR A 142 11.08 8.02 7.05
C THR A 142 12.12 8.48 6.03
N VAL A 143 11.87 9.57 5.32
CA VAL A 143 12.81 10.11 4.31
C VAL A 143 14.15 10.45 4.96
N ARG A 144 14.14 11.16 6.09
CA ARG A 144 15.35 11.50 6.87
C ARG A 144 16.15 10.25 7.24
N ASP A 145 15.49 9.22 7.79
CA ASP A 145 16.14 7.97 8.21
C ASP A 145 16.67 7.14 7.04
N LEU A 146 16.06 7.24 5.86
CA LEU A 146 16.52 6.57 4.65
C LEU A 146 17.69 7.33 4.01
N CYS A 147 17.63 8.66 3.95
CA CYS A 147 18.75 9.48 3.48
C CYS A 147 19.98 9.28 4.36
N VAL A 148 19.80 9.37 5.69
CA VAL A 148 20.87 9.30 6.69
C VAL A 148 20.50 8.31 7.80
N PRO A 149 20.85 7.02 7.65
CA PRO A 149 20.63 6.00 8.66
C PRO A 149 21.50 6.24 9.91
N ASN A 150 20.94 6.00 11.10
CA ASN A 150 21.67 6.11 12.37
C ASN A 150 22.86 5.13 12.41
N THR A 151 24.02 5.63 12.86
CA THR A 151 25.34 4.96 12.81
C THR A 151 25.62 3.94 13.91
N GLU A 152 24.60 3.30 14.51
CA GLU A 152 24.81 2.37 15.64
C GLU A 152 24.71 0.86 15.32
N GLU A 153 24.48 0.44 14.07
CA GLU A 153 24.37 -1.00 13.77
C GLU A 153 25.25 -1.44 12.59
N GLY A 154 26.38 -2.07 12.94
CA GLY A 154 27.40 -2.64 12.05
C GLY A 154 26.92 -3.79 11.17
N GLY A 155 26.17 -3.48 10.13
CA GLY A 155 25.94 -4.38 8.98
C GLY A 155 26.18 -3.60 7.69
N GLY A 156 27.07 -4.09 6.82
CA GLY A 156 27.63 -3.41 5.65
C GLY A 156 26.61 -2.69 4.75
N ARG A 157 26.32 -1.42 5.05
CA ARG A 157 25.52 -0.52 4.24
C ARG A 157 26.42 0.55 3.60
N THR A 158 26.03 0.98 2.42
CA THR A 158 26.64 2.03 1.59
C THR A 158 26.94 3.29 2.40
N LYS A 159 28.18 3.81 2.26
CA LYS A 159 28.66 5.05 2.89
C LYS A 159 27.66 6.19 2.66
N VAL A 160 27.19 6.80 3.74
CA VAL A 160 26.27 7.95 3.71
C VAL A 160 27.03 9.18 3.18
N GLY A 161 26.37 9.97 2.35
CA GLY A 161 26.93 11.24 1.88
C GLY A 161 26.91 12.34 2.94
N SER A 162 27.98 13.13 3.02
CA SER A 162 28.09 14.32 3.87
C SER A 162 27.19 15.47 3.39
N THR A 163 26.84 15.49 2.09
CA THR A 163 25.95 16.48 1.49
C THR A 163 24.62 15.84 1.09
N LEU A 164 23.51 16.48 1.44
CA LEU A 164 22.16 16.15 0.96
C LEU A 164 21.73 17.10 -0.16
N LEU A 165 21.33 16.53 -1.30
CA LEU A 165 20.69 17.25 -2.39
C LEU A 165 19.17 17.02 -2.33
N ASP A 166 18.40 18.07 -2.08
CA ASP A 166 16.93 18.03 -1.96
C ASP A 166 16.27 18.67 -3.21
N VAL A 167 15.82 17.85 -4.15
CA VAL A 167 15.26 18.31 -5.43
C VAL A 167 13.73 18.38 -5.35
N CYS A 168 13.17 19.52 -5.76
CA CYS A 168 11.77 19.88 -5.52
C CYS A 168 11.50 20.02 -4.02
N CYS A 169 12.32 20.82 -3.34
CA CYS A 169 12.35 20.90 -1.88
C CYS A 169 11.16 21.66 -1.28
N GLY A 170 10.38 22.40 -2.08
CA GLY A 170 9.31 23.26 -1.60
C GLY A 170 9.83 24.25 -0.55
N THR A 171 9.14 24.33 0.59
CA THR A 171 9.51 25.17 1.75
C THR A 171 10.65 24.60 2.61
N GLY A 172 11.38 23.60 2.11
CA GLY A 172 12.59 23.05 2.72
C GLY A 172 12.37 22.00 3.81
N ALA A 173 11.15 21.47 3.97
CA ALA A 173 10.81 20.56 5.08
C ALA A 173 11.73 19.33 5.19
N ILE A 174 12.02 18.65 4.08
CA ILE A 174 12.89 17.47 4.07
C ILE A 174 14.34 17.85 4.38
N GLY A 175 14.89 18.83 3.66
CA GLY A 175 16.24 19.33 3.87
C GLY A 175 16.50 19.81 5.29
N ILE A 176 15.63 20.67 5.84
CA ILE A 176 15.78 21.26 7.18
C ILE A 176 15.68 20.19 8.26
N THR A 177 14.70 19.28 8.20
CA THR A 177 14.57 18.21 9.21
C THR A 177 15.73 17.19 9.16
N THR A 178 16.45 17.13 8.04
CA THR A 178 17.64 16.27 7.87
C THR A 178 18.95 17.00 8.17
N SER A 179 18.94 18.34 8.23
CA SER A 179 20.13 19.17 8.38
C SER A 179 21.00 18.86 9.59
N PRO A 180 20.49 18.41 10.76
CA PRO A 180 21.35 18.06 11.90
C PRO A 180 22.19 16.79 11.69
N ARG A 181 21.91 16.01 10.63
CA ARG A 181 22.57 14.73 10.35
C ARG A 181 23.54 14.79 9.18
N VAL A 182 23.72 15.95 8.55
CA VAL A 182 24.58 16.13 7.37
C VAL A 182 25.41 17.39 7.51
N ASP A 183 26.53 17.46 6.79
CA ASP A 183 27.41 18.63 6.82
C ASP A 183 26.82 19.79 6.00
N ARG A 184 26.07 19.48 4.93
CA ARG A 184 25.48 20.47 4.03
C ARG A 184 24.18 19.97 3.39
N VAL A 185 23.20 20.85 3.22
CA VAL A 185 21.97 20.62 2.46
C VAL A 185 21.90 21.63 1.31
N ILE A 186 21.57 21.16 0.11
CA ILE A 186 21.30 22.01 -1.06
C ILE A 186 19.91 21.66 -1.60
N GLY A 187 18.97 22.59 -1.44
CA GLY A 187 17.60 22.47 -1.95
C GLY A 187 17.43 23.19 -3.29
N ILE A 188 16.66 22.61 -4.20
CA ILE A 188 16.29 23.23 -5.48
C ILE A 188 14.77 23.25 -5.59
N GLU A 189 14.22 24.42 -5.85
CA GLU A 189 12.77 24.62 -5.99
C GLU A 189 12.46 25.62 -7.11
N LEU A 190 11.40 25.35 -7.86
CA LEU A 190 10.95 26.16 -8.98
C LEU A 190 10.29 27.46 -8.50
N ILE A 191 9.47 27.37 -7.47
CA ILE A 191 8.69 28.50 -6.95
C ILE A 191 9.55 29.37 -6.04
N GLU A 192 9.82 30.61 -6.46
CA GLU A 192 10.69 31.53 -5.72
C GLU A 192 10.17 31.84 -4.32
N GLN A 193 8.86 32.03 -4.15
CA GLN A 193 8.25 32.23 -2.83
C GLN A 193 8.49 31.05 -1.89
N ALA A 194 8.48 29.81 -2.40
CA ALA A 194 8.75 28.62 -1.59
C ALA A 194 10.24 28.55 -1.19
N VAL A 195 11.15 29.06 -2.04
CA VAL A 195 12.57 29.20 -1.70
C VAL A 195 12.79 30.26 -0.63
N GLU A 196 12.07 31.38 -0.68
CA GLU A 196 12.10 32.39 0.40
C GLU A 196 11.58 31.82 1.72
N ASP A 197 10.49 31.06 1.68
CA ASP A 197 9.98 30.31 2.83
C ASP A 197 11.03 29.31 3.34
N ALA A 198 11.71 28.57 2.46
CA ALA A 198 12.76 27.64 2.84
C ALA A 198 13.95 28.33 3.52
N ARG A 199 14.41 29.46 2.98
CA ARG A 199 15.49 30.26 3.60
C ARG A 199 15.08 30.81 4.96
N HIS A 200 13.86 31.33 5.06
CA HIS A 200 13.32 31.79 6.34
C HIS A 200 13.19 30.64 7.34
N ASN A 201 12.67 29.49 6.93
CA ASN A 201 12.51 28.32 7.78
C ASN A 201 13.86 27.79 8.26
N ALA A 202 14.88 27.75 7.39
CA ALA A 202 16.21 27.33 7.82
C ALA A 202 16.80 28.29 8.85
N ALA A 203 16.73 29.61 8.61
CA ALA A 203 17.18 30.61 9.57
C ALA A 203 16.39 30.54 10.90
N PHE A 204 15.08 30.34 10.84
CA PHE A 204 14.20 30.24 12.00
C PHE A 204 14.50 29.02 12.88
N ASN A 205 15.03 27.94 12.30
CA ASN A 205 15.40 26.72 13.00
C ASN A 205 16.91 26.56 13.22
N ASP A 206 17.70 27.64 13.09
CA ASP A 206 19.16 27.62 13.21
C ASP A 206 19.87 26.59 12.30
N ALA A 207 19.26 26.24 11.16
CA ALA A 207 19.79 25.31 10.17
C ALA A 207 20.74 26.02 9.18
N LEU A 208 21.89 26.48 9.70
CA LEU A 208 22.86 27.30 8.97
C LEU A 208 23.58 26.58 7.82
N ASN A 209 23.49 25.24 7.77
CA ASN A 209 24.08 24.40 6.73
C ASN A 209 23.14 24.14 5.53
N CYS A 210 22.00 24.82 5.46
CA CYS A 210 21.05 24.72 4.35
C CYS A 210 21.18 25.86 3.34
N GLU A 211 21.32 25.52 2.06
CA GLU A 211 21.30 26.45 0.93
C GLU A 211 20.11 26.12 0.01
N PHE A 212 19.37 27.13 -0.45
CA PHE A 212 18.22 26.94 -1.36
C PHE A 212 18.36 27.78 -2.63
N VAL A 213 18.26 27.09 -3.77
CA VAL A 213 18.48 27.65 -5.10
C VAL A 213 17.15 27.70 -5.87
N PRO A 214 16.69 28.88 -6.32
CA PRO A 214 15.50 28.99 -7.15
C PRO A 214 15.79 28.58 -8.59
N GLY A 215 14.87 27.84 -9.20
CA GLY A 215 14.88 27.54 -10.62
C GLY A 215 14.44 26.12 -10.97
N LYS A 216 14.21 25.91 -12.26
CA LYS A 216 13.88 24.59 -12.81
C LYS A 216 15.02 23.60 -12.53
N ALA A 217 14.72 22.47 -11.91
CA ALA A 217 15.71 21.46 -11.57
C ALA A 217 16.54 21.00 -12.79
N GLU A 218 15.93 20.90 -13.97
CA GLU A 218 16.61 20.55 -15.23
C GLU A 218 17.61 21.59 -15.75
N ALA A 219 17.50 22.84 -15.30
CA ALA A 219 18.43 23.92 -15.62
C ALA A 219 19.53 24.05 -14.56
N VAL A 220 19.18 23.92 -13.28
CA VAL A 220 20.09 24.12 -12.14
C VAL A 220 21.01 22.91 -11.93
N LEU A 221 20.47 21.69 -11.93
CA LEU A 221 21.22 20.49 -11.54
C LEU A 221 22.48 20.23 -12.38
N PRO A 222 22.49 20.34 -13.71
CA PRO A 222 23.70 20.06 -14.50
C PRO A 222 24.89 20.96 -14.11
N GLY A 223 24.65 22.24 -13.81
CA GLY A 223 25.68 23.17 -13.35
C GLY A 223 26.11 22.90 -11.90
N LEU A 224 25.17 22.52 -11.04
CA LEU A 224 25.49 22.18 -9.64
C LEU A 224 26.32 20.88 -9.54
N MET A 225 26.03 19.89 -10.40
CA MET A 225 26.73 18.60 -10.37
C MET A 225 28.22 18.71 -10.70
N SER A 226 28.63 19.67 -11.53
CA SER A 226 30.05 19.90 -11.82
C SER A 226 30.79 20.45 -10.60
N GLN A 227 30.15 21.34 -9.82
CA GLN A 227 30.69 21.89 -8.58
C GLN A 227 30.75 20.85 -7.44
N LEU A 228 29.75 19.98 -7.35
CA LEU A 228 29.72 18.91 -6.33
C LEU A 228 30.73 17.79 -6.61
N SER A 229 31.16 17.64 -7.86
CA SER A 229 32.17 16.64 -8.25
C SER A 229 33.59 17.03 -7.80
N SER A 230 33.86 18.32 -7.58
CA SER A 230 35.18 18.82 -7.18
C SER A 230 35.39 18.90 -5.67
N THR A 231 34.31 18.86 -4.87
CA THR A 231 34.35 19.12 -3.42
C THR A 231 34.63 17.90 -2.54
N GLY A 232 34.86 16.72 -3.10
CA GLY A 232 35.39 15.56 -2.37
C GLY A 232 34.56 15.13 -1.14
N GLY A 233 33.28 14.85 -1.34
CA GLY A 233 32.37 14.36 -0.29
C GLY A 233 31.33 13.37 -0.85
N GLY A 234 30.78 12.51 -0.01
CA GLY A 234 29.69 11.61 -0.45
C GLY A 234 28.41 12.41 -0.67
N LEU A 235 27.60 12.05 -1.67
CA LEU A 235 26.35 12.75 -1.99
C LEU A 235 25.16 11.82 -1.79
N THR A 236 24.14 12.30 -1.10
CA THR A 236 22.82 11.65 -1.00
C THR A 236 21.81 12.54 -1.68
N ALA A 237 20.91 11.97 -2.49
CA ALA A 237 19.85 12.74 -3.12
C ALA A 237 18.48 12.35 -2.56
N VAL A 238 17.60 13.33 -2.40
CA VAL A 238 16.17 13.12 -2.23
C VAL A 238 15.42 13.91 -3.29
N VAL A 239 14.37 13.31 -3.83
CA VAL A 239 13.53 13.92 -4.87
C VAL A 239 12.06 13.78 -4.47
N ASN A 240 11.32 14.88 -4.52
CA ASN A 240 9.89 14.91 -4.22
C ASN A 240 9.10 15.66 -5.31
N PRO A 241 9.05 15.13 -6.54
CA PRO A 241 8.41 15.82 -7.66
C PRO A 241 6.88 15.77 -7.58
N ALA A 242 6.23 16.68 -8.32
CA ALA A 242 4.80 16.61 -8.60
C ALA A 242 4.42 15.35 -9.40
N ARG A 243 3.12 15.16 -9.64
CA ARG A 243 2.56 13.99 -10.38
C ARG A 243 3.11 13.80 -11.81
N ALA A 244 3.78 14.80 -12.38
CA ALA A 244 4.47 14.71 -13.66
C ALA A 244 5.83 13.99 -13.60
N GLY A 245 6.29 13.62 -12.40
CA GLY A 245 7.61 13.01 -12.20
C GLY A 245 8.77 13.97 -12.45
N LEU A 246 9.98 13.43 -12.51
CA LEU A 246 11.19 14.15 -12.84
C LEU A 246 11.35 14.31 -14.36
N HIS A 247 11.76 15.51 -14.77
CA HIS A 247 12.19 15.78 -16.13
C HIS A 247 13.41 14.92 -16.51
N HIS A 248 13.50 14.46 -17.76
CA HIS A 248 14.54 13.52 -18.20
C HIS A 248 15.97 14.03 -17.97
N ARG A 249 16.18 15.36 -17.97
CA ARG A 249 17.50 15.98 -17.72
C ARG A 249 17.89 15.86 -16.24
N VAL A 250 16.92 15.93 -15.34
CA VAL A 250 17.12 15.72 -13.90
C VAL A 250 17.49 14.28 -13.64
N VAL A 251 16.73 13.33 -14.19
CA VAL A 251 17.06 11.90 -14.10
C VAL A 251 18.46 11.63 -14.63
N ARG A 252 18.82 12.18 -15.80
CA ARG A 252 20.16 12.07 -16.36
C ARG A 252 21.25 12.62 -15.43
N ALA A 253 21.04 13.80 -14.84
CA ALA A 253 22.01 14.41 -13.93
C ALA A 253 22.26 13.53 -12.69
N LEU A 254 21.19 13.03 -12.06
CA LEU A 254 21.26 12.12 -10.90
C LEU A 254 21.88 10.77 -11.28
N ARG A 255 21.46 10.22 -12.41
CA ARG A 255 21.88 8.91 -12.93
C ARG A 255 23.34 8.88 -13.37
N ASN A 256 23.89 10.01 -13.82
CA ASN A 256 25.27 10.11 -14.30
C ASN A 256 26.25 10.62 -13.23
N GLN A 257 25.78 11.08 -12.08
CA GLN A 257 26.65 11.51 -10.97
C GLN A 257 27.11 10.28 -10.16
N PRO A 258 28.37 9.80 -10.29
CA PRO A 258 28.86 8.62 -9.56
C PRO A 258 28.83 8.77 -8.03
N SER A 259 28.99 9.99 -7.50
CA SER A 259 29.05 10.24 -6.05
C SER A 259 27.71 10.01 -5.34
N ILE A 260 26.59 9.97 -6.07
CA ILE A 260 25.28 9.61 -5.51
C ILE A 260 25.23 8.10 -5.35
N ARG A 261 25.45 7.62 -4.13
CA ARG A 261 25.32 6.18 -3.80
C ARG A 261 23.94 5.82 -3.31
N ARG A 262 23.19 6.82 -2.83
CA ARG A 262 21.86 6.68 -2.27
C ARG A 262 20.94 7.79 -2.79
N LEU A 263 19.77 7.39 -3.26
CA LEU A 263 18.72 8.28 -3.74
C LEU A 263 17.38 7.86 -3.14
N VAL A 264 16.69 8.80 -2.49
CA VAL A 264 15.34 8.61 -1.97
C VAL A 264 14.35 9.32 -2.90
N TYR A 265 13.32 8.61 -3.35
CA TYR A 265 12.28 9.15 -4.22
C TYR A 265 10.94 9.12 -3.50
N VAL A 266 10.30 10.27 -3.35
CA VAL A 266 8.94 10.40 -2.81
C VAL A 266 7.95 10.61 -3.95
N SER A 267 6.84 9.86 -3.96
CA SER A 267 5.83 9.97 -5.01
C SER A 267 4.41 9.72 -4.52
N CYS A 268 3.53 10.69 -4.73
CA CYS A 268 2.07 10.54 -4.51
C CYS A 268 1.35 9.77 -5.63
N LYS A 269 2.06 9.46 -6.72
CA LYS A 269 1.56 8.75 -7.89
C LYS A 269 2.68 7.91 -8.51
N PRO A 270 2.96 6.71 -7.95
CA PRO A 270 4.10 5.89 -8.38
C PRO A 270 3.92 5.22 -9.74
N ASP A 271 2.73 5.26 -10.34
CA ASP A 271 2.45 4.85 -11.72
C ASP A 271 2.78 5.94 -12.75
N GLY A 272 2.75 5.58 -14.04
CA GLY A 272 2.96 6.54 -15.13
C GLY A 272 4.36 7.14 -15.16
N GLU A 273 4.47 8.46 -15.01
CA GLU A 273 5.71 9.22 -15.18
C GLU A 273 6.77 8.89 -14.11
N ALA A 274 6.35 8.70 -12.86
CA ALA A 274 7.26 8.29 -11.79
C ALA A 274 7.83 6.89 -12.08
N MET A 275 6.99 5.96 -12.55
CA MET A 275 7.44 4.63 -12.98
C MET A 275 8.43 4.68 -14.14
N ARG A 276 8.26 5.61 -15.10
CA ARG A 276 9.27 5.87 -16.13
C ARG A 276 10.59 6.28 -15.49
N ASN A 277 10.58 7.22 -14.55
CA ASN A 277 11.81 7.64 -13.86
C ASN A 277 12.47 6.48 -13.10
N PHE A 278 11.70 5.62 -12.42
CA PHE A 278 12.25 4.45 -11.73
C PHE A 278 12.98 3.52 -12.69
N ARG A 279 12.38 3.26 -13.87
CA ARG A 279 13.01 2.46 -14.92
C ARG A 279 14.29 3.09 -15.44
N GLU A 280 14.31 4.40 -15.68
CA GLU A 280 15.50 5.14 -16.13
C GLU A 280 16.60 5.18 -15.07
N LEU A 281 16.24 5.24 -13.78
CA LEU A 281 17.20 5.17 -12.68
C LEU A 281 17.87 3.80 -12.57
N CYS A 282 17.16 2.73 -12.95
CA CYS A 282 17.61 1.34 -12.81
C CYS A 282 18.11 0.69 -14.10
N CYS A 283 17.95 1.34 -15.26
CA CYS A 283 18.33 0.73 -16.53
C CYS A 283 19.85 0.62 -16.67
N VAL A 284 20.28 -0.35 -17.49
CA VAL A 284 21.69 -0.52 -17.84
C VAL A 284 22.25 0.74 -18.53
N PRO A 285 23.54 1.07 -18.31
CA PRO A 285 24.15 2.22 -18.93
C PRO A 285 24.02 2.18 -20.47
N GLY A 286 23.65 3.29 -21.08
CA GLY A 286 23.39 3.37 -22.52
C GLY A 286 23.81 4.72 -23.09
N VAL A 287 24.63 4.69 -24.13
CA VAL A 287 25.07 5.90 -24.86
C VAL A 287 23.88 6.56 -25.58
N GLN A 288 22.99 5.75 -26.16
CA GLN A 288 21.79 6.23 -26.87
C GLN A 288 20.80 6.94 -25.94
N THR A 289 20.61 6.44 -24.71
CA THR A 289 19.74 7.07 -23.69
C THR A 289 20.43 8.24 -22.97
N LYS A 290 21.76 8.41 -23.18
CA LYS A 290 22.64 9.36 -22.47
C LYS A 290 22.67 9.13 -20.95
N LEU A 291 22.32 7.93 -20.49
CA LEU A 291 22.37 7.49 -19.09
C LEU A 291 23.62 6.61 -18.94
N THR A 292 24.75 7.23 -18.62
CA THR A 292 26.08 6.59 -18.70
C THR A 292 26.64 6.15 -17.35
N GLY A 293 26.11 6.66 -16.23
CA GLY A 293 26.60 6.27 -14.90
C GLY A 293 26.26 4.82 -14.51
N GLU A 294 26.57 4.42 -13.27
CA GLU A 294 26.15 3.12 -12.71
C GLU A 294 24.66 3.08 -12.33
N ALA A 295 23.96 1.99 -12.65
CA ALA A 295 22.55 1.81 -12.36
C ALA A 295 22.25 1.78 -10.87
N PHE A 296 21.15 2.40 -10.46
CA PHE A 296 20.62 2.18 -9.13
C PHE A 296 19.86 0.85 -9.07
N SER A 297 19.81 0.26 -7.88
CA SER A 297 18.90 -0.82 -7.54
C SER A 297 17.89 -0.30 -6.51
N PRO A 298 16.58 -0.51 -6.71
CA PRO A 298 15.59 -0.21 -5.69
C PRO A 298 15.74 -1.23 -4.55
N THR A 299 15.98 -0.79 -3.32
CA THR A 299 16.25 -1.67 -2.17
C THR A 299 15.16 -1.66 -1.12
N LEU A 300 14.36 -0.59 -1.04
CA LEU A 300 13.25 -0.49 -0.10
C LEU A 300 12.12 0.38 -0.67
N ALA A 301 10.88 0.03 -0.33
CA ALA A 301 9.70 0.82 -0.59
C ALA A 301 8.89 0.95 0.71
N VAL A 302 8.53 2.18 1.09
CA VAL A 302 7.75 2.47 2.29
C VAL A 302 6.53 3.29 1.89
N PRO A 303 5.32 2.71 1.90
CA PRO A 303 4.10 3.48 1.69
C PRO A 303 3.72 4.23 2.97
N VAL A 304 3.32 5.49 2.82
CA VAL A 304 2.78 6.35 3.87
C VAL A 304 1.36 6.73 3.49
N ASP A 305 0.39 6.42 4.36
CA ASP A 305 -1.02 6.78 4.17
C ASP A 305 -1.24 8.27 4.47
N MET A 306 -0.79 9.12 3.53
CA MET A 306 -0.95 10.57 3.60
C MET A 306 -2.42 10.99 3.44
N PHE A 307 -3.21 10.20 2.71
CA PHE A 307 -4.58 10.53 2.34
C PHE A 307 -5.58 9.41 2.73
N PRO A 308 -5.81 9.19 4.04
CA PRO A 308 -6.77 8.19 4.50
C PRO A 308 -8.14 8.38 3.84
N HIS A 309 -8.84 7.27 3.61
CA HIS A 309 -10.14 7.22 2.90
C HIS A 309 -10.08 7.53 1.40
N THR A 310 -8.89 7.68 0.83
CA THR A 310 -8.68 7.82 -0.62
C THR A 310 -7.83 6.65 -1.14
N PRO A 311 -7.80 6.39 -2.47
CA PRO A 311 -6.88 5.41 -3.04
C PRO A 311 -5.42 5.91 -3.13
N HIS A 312 -5.14 7.16 -2.73
CA HIS A 312 -3.80 7.76 -2.86
C HIS A 312 -2.92 7.43 -1.66
N CYS A 313 -1.64 7.16 -1.91
CA CYS A 313 -0.61 7.02 -0.89
C CYS A 313 0.67 7.72 -1.33
N GLU A 314 1.47 8.19 -0.38
CA GLU A 314 2.83 8.66 -0.64
C GLU A 314 3.78 7.46 -0.58
N LEU A 315 4.45 7.16 -1.68
CA LEU A 315 5.43 6.08 -1.74
C LEU A 315 6.84 6.63 -1.61
N VAL A 316 7.58 6.19 -0.60
CA VAL A 316 9.01 6.47 -0.44
C VAL A 316 9.82 5.28 -0.95
N LEU A 317 10.62 5.49 -1.98
CA LEU A 317 11.48 4.48 -2.59
C LEU A 317 12.95 4.80 -2.33
N LEU A 318 13.70 3.81 -1.85
CA LEU A 318 15.14 3.87 -1.68
C LEU A 318 15.83 3.20 -2.87
N PHE A 319 16.73 3.94 -3.52
CA PHE A 319 17.59 3.50 -4.61
C PHE A 319 19.04 3.54 -4.15
N GLU A 320 19.77 2.44 -4.33
CA GLU A 320 21.17 2.31 -3.91
C GLU A 320 22.05 1.73 -5.02
N ARG A 321 23.33 2.11 -5.01
CA ARG A 321 24.37 1.47 -5.83
C ARG A 321 25.25 0.59 -4.94
N CYS A 322 25.54 -0.65 -5.34
CA CYS A 322 26.39 -1.56 -4.57
C CYS A 322 27.88 -1.20 -4.70
N CYS A 323 28.63 -1.16 -3.60
CA CYS A 323 30.07 -0.90 -3.65
C CYS A 323 30.78 -2.00 -4.48
N THR A 324 31.55 -1.59 -5.47
CA THR A 324 32.44 -2.44 -6.28
C THR A 324 33.64 -2.88 -5.45
N THR A 325 33.43 -3.81 -4.53
CA THR A 325 34.51 -4.63 -3.96
C THR A 325 34.00 -6.05 -3.77
N TRP A 326 33.47 -6.66 -4.83
CA TRP A 326 33.33 -8.11 -4.94
C TRP A 326 33.59 -8.46 -6.41
N ASN A 327 34.84 -8.80 -6.71
CA ASN A 327 35.17 -9.56 -7.91
C ASN A 327 34.47 -10.91 -7.79
N GLU A 328 33.34 -11.07 -8.47
CA GLU A 328 32.74 -12.31 -8.98
C GLU A 328 31.25 -12.07 -9.26
N CYS A 329 30.93 -11.56 -10.45
CA CYS A 329 29.61 -11.76 -11.04
C CYS A 329 29.74 -11.74 -12.56
N SER A 330 29.75 -12.95 -13.13
CA SER A 330 29.80 -13.20 -14.57
C SER A 330 28.50 -12.71 -15.25
N PRO A 331 28.57 -12.09 -16.45
CA PRO A 331 27.44 -11.41 -17.06
C PRO A 331 26.69 -12.32 -18.03
N HIS A 332 25.95 -13.33 -17.56
CA HIS A 332 25.04 -14.07 -18.43
C HIS A 332 23.89 -14.69 -17.65
N HIS A 333 22.82 -13.98 -17.28
CA HIS A 333 21.55 -14.64 -16.91
C HIS A 333 20.33 -13.87 -17.44
N SER A 334 19.51 -14.63 -18.16
CA SER A 334 18.34 -14.29 -18.97
C SER A 334 17.23 -13.48 -18.27
N SER A 335 16.55 -12.66 -19.09
CA SER A 335 15.53 -11.65 -18.81
C SER A 335 14.28 -12.08 -18.01
N LEU A 336 14.09 -13.37 -17.69
CA LEU A 336 12.95 -13.86 -16.89
C LEU A 336 13.21 -13.92 -15.38
N ILE A 337 14.45 -14.12 -14.93
CA ILE A 337 14.81 -14.09 -13.49
C ILE A 337 14.59 -12.68 -12.93
N THR A 338 14.79 -11.67 -13.77
CA THR A 338 14.47 -10.27 -13.48
C THR A 338 12.98 -10.11 -13.16
N VAL A 339 12.07 -10.66 -13.98
CA VAL A 339 10.62 -10.59 -13.73
C VAL A 339 10.22 -11.34 -12.44
N ILE A 340 10.85 -12.48 -12.15
CA ILE A 340 10.62 -13.23 -10.90
C ILE A 340 11.13 -12.45 -9.68
N ARG A 341 12.27 -11.75 -9.76
CA ARG A 341 12.72 -10.82 -8.69
C ARG A 341 11.79 -9.60 -8.55
N TYR A 342 11.24 -9.06 -9.63
CA TYR A 342 10.39 -7.87 -9.60
C TYR A 342 8.98 -8.13 -9.03
N VAL A 343 8.36 -9.28 -9.33
CA VAL A 343 7.08 -9.69 -8.69
C VAL A 343 7.32 -10.18 -7.24
N SER A 344 8.52 -10.69 -6.96
CA SER A 344 8.95 -11.16 -5.65
C SER A 344 9.14 -10.01 -4.64
N VAL A 345 9.85 -8.91 -4.93
CA VAL A 345 10.22 -7.96 -3.85
C VAL A 345 9.03 -7.20 -3.22
N TYR A 346 8.00 -6.82 -4.00
CA TYR A 346 6.88 -6.02 -3.48
C TYR A 346 5.89 -6.85 -2.66
N SER A 347 5.53 -8.03 -3.16
CA SER A 347 4.66 -8.98 -2.46
C SER A 347 5.44 -9.72 -1.37
N MET A 348 6.71 -10.08 -1.59
CA MET A 348 7.50 -10.83 -0.61
C MET A 348 8.03 -10.01 0.55
N ASN A 349 8.21 -8.68 0.49
CA ASN A 349 8.61 -7.94 1.70
C ASN A 349 7.44 -7.77 2.70
N ILE A 350 6.23 -7.53 2.20
CA ILE A 350 5.01 -7.53 3.02
C ILE A 350 4.69 -8.96 3.48
N LEU A 351 4.82 -9.96 2.59
CA LEU A 351 4.63 -11.37 2.93
C LEU A 351 5.72 -11.89 3.86
N GLN A 352 6.98 -11.48 3.75
CA GLN A 352 8.07 -11.86 4.66
C GLN A 352 7.90 -11.19 6.01
N SER A 353 7.48 -9.92 6.06
CA SER A 353 7.12 -9.26 7.31
C SER A 353 5.89 -9.92 7.93
N TYR A 354 4.87 -10.26 7.14
CA TYR A 354 3.67 -10.98 7.57
C TYR A 354 3.99 -12.41 8.03
N VAL A 355 4.78 -13.17 7.27
CA VAL A 355 5.23 -14.53 7.59
C VAL A 355 6.14 -14.50 8.81
N ALA A 356 7.10 -13.57 8.90
CA ALA A 356 7.95 -13.42 10.08
C ALA A 356 7.15 -13.01 11.33
N THR A 357 6.16 -12.12 11.19
CA THR A 357 5.26 -11.71 12.29
C THR A 357 4.33 -12.86 12.69
N ARG A 358 3.75 -13.60 11.74
CA ARG A 358 2.94 -14.80 11.97
C ARG A 358 3.75 -15.92 12.62
N LEU A 359 4.94 -16.21 12.11
CA LEU A 359 5.85 -17.21 12.67
C LEU A 359 6.30 -16.79 14.08
N ARG A 360 6.58 -15.50 14.30
CA ARG A 360 6.90 -14.96 15.64
C ARG A 360 5.71 -15.10 16.60
N ASP A 361 4.56 -14.53 16.27
CA ASP A 361 3.40 -14.47 17.17
C ASP A 361 2.76 -15.85 17.40
N GLN A 362 2.87 -16.76 16.44
CA GLN A 362 2.30 -18.10 16.57
C GLN A 362 3.34 -19.16 16.99
N MET A 363 4.64 -19.11 16.65
CA MET A 363 5.60 -20.17 17.02
C MET A 363 6.49 -19.88 18.23
N PHE A 364 6.94 -18.64 18.45
CA PHE A 364 7.94 -18.34 19.49
C PHE A 364 7.51 -18.51 20.97
N PRO A 365 6.22 -18.43 21.37
CA PRO A 365 5.84 -18.58 22.78
C PRO A 365 6.11 -19.96 23.41
N TYR A 366 6.43 -20.99 22.62
CA TYR A 366 6.58 -22.36 23.11
C TYR A 366 8.02 -22.92 23.07
N LEU A 367 8.95 -22.26 22.38
CA LEU A 367 10.37 -22.65 22.39
C LEU A 367 11.09 -22.17 23.67
N LEU A 368 10.48 -21.27 24.45
CA LEU A 368 11.09 -20.65 25.64
C LEU A 368 10.44 -21.02 26.99
N GLY A 369 9.42 -21.90 27.01
CA GLY A 369 8.73 -22.31 28.24
C GLY A 369 7.88 -21.20 28.89
N GLU A 370 6.94 -21.59 29.76
CA GLU A 370 5.85 -20.78 30.34
C GLU A 370 6.26 -19.61 31.28
N ARG A 371 7.45 -19.03 31.16
CA ARG A 371 7.84 -17.85 31.96
C ARG A 371 7.67 -16.49 31.27
N ALA A 372 7.29 -16.44 30.00
CA ALA A 372 7.13 -15.18 29.26
C ALA A 372 5.71 -14.57 29.30
N ALA A 373 4.71 -15.27 29.86
CA ALA A 373 3.32 -14.81 29.85
C ALA A 373 3.02 -13.61 30.79
N ALA A 374 3.99 -13.16 31.58
CA ALA A 374 3.86 -12.03 32.51
C ALA A 374 4.51 -10.71 32.02
N LEU A 375 5.08 -10.67 30.81
CA LEU A 375 5.70 -9.45 30.30
C LEU A 375 4.70 -8.65 29.47
N LYS A 376 4.32 -7.46 29.98
CA LYS A 376 3.63 -6.42 29.19
C LYS A 376 4.44 -6.16 27.91
N PRO A 377 3.78 -5.86 26.77
CA PRO A 377 4.50 -5.61 25.52
C PRO A 377 5.45 -4.43 25.70
N PRO A 378 6.71 -4.52 25.27
CA PRO A 378 7.61 -3.38 25.28
C PRO A 378 7.05 -2.30 24.35
N ARG A 379 7.03 -1.06 24.83
CA ARG A 379 6.48 0.12 24.12
C ARG A 379 7.26 0.51 22.86
N ASN A 380 8.37 -0.14 22.53
CA ASN A 380 9.20 0.17 21.36
C ASN A 380 9.81 -1.12 20.80
N TRP A 381 9.54 -1.45 19.54
CA TRP A 381 10.29 -2.47 18.80
C TRP A 381 11.43 -1.77 18.04
N ARG A 382 12.68 -2.09 18.36
CA ARG A 382 13.88 -1.63 17.63
C ARG A 382 14.13 -2.52 16.39
N ARG A 383 14.77 -1.96 15.36
CA ARG A 383 15.10 -2.58 14.06
C ARG A 383 16.11 -3.76 14.11
N GLY A 384 16.64 -4.12 15.28
CA GLY A 384 17.74 -5.09 15.44
C GLY A 384 17.35 -6.57 15.43
N ASP A 385 16.14 -6.95 15.85
CA ASP A 385 15.83 -8.34 16.20
C ASP A 385 15.40 -9.26 15.03
N CYS A 386 15.52 -8.80 13.78
CA CYS A 386 15.19 -9.62 12.60
C CYS A 386 16.43 -10.10 11.80
N ARG A 387 17.66 -9.76 12.21
CA ARG A 387 18.84 -9.94 11.33
C ARG A 387 19.55 -11.29 11.37
N ASN A 388 19.19 -12.21 12.28
CA ASN A 388 19.91 -13.48 12.41
C ASN A 388 19.00 -14.70 12.17
N PHE A 389 18.41 -14.84 10.98
CA PHE A 389 17.67 -16.05 10.62
C PHE A 389 18.20 -16.83 9.41
N PHE A 390 19.26 -16.37 8.73
CA PHE A 390 19.87 -17.13 7.64
C PHE A 390 21.39 -17.18 7.72
N PRO A 391 21.99 -18.38 7.76
CA PRO A 391 23.43 -18.55 7.59
C PRO A 391 23.85 -18.34 6.11
N SER A 392 25.16 -18.16 5.89
CA SER A 392 25.80 -18.00 4.58
C SER A 392 25.45 -19.11 3.59
N SER A 393 25.66 -18.86 2.29
CA SER A 393 25.43 -19.82 1.18
C SER A 393 26.13 -21.18 1.37
N SER A 394 27.09 -21.29 2.28
CA SER A 394 27.77 -22.52 2.70
C SER A 394 26.97 -23.46 3.61
N VAL A 395 25.70 -23.16 3.94
CA VAL A 395 24.89 -23.93 4.90
C VAL A 395 23.70 -24.66 4.25
N TRP A 396 23.49 -24.54 2.94
CA TRP A 396 22.43 -25.25 2.24
C TRP A 396 22.94 -26.57 1.66
N PRO A 397 22.20 -27.68 1.84
CA PRO A 397 22.63 -28.97 1.32
C PRO A 397 22.59 -28.98 -0.21
N ASP A 398 23.67 -29.45 -0.81
CA ASP A 398 23.72 -29.74 -2.25
C ASP A 398 22.69 -30.81 -2.61
N PRO A 399 22.06 -30.74 -3.79
CA PRO A 399 21.11 -31.76 -4.23
C PRO A 399 21.77 -33.14 -4.22
N PRO A 400 21.04 -34.20 -3.83
CA PRO A 400 21.59 -35.55 -3.87
C PRO A 400 22.03 -35.88 -5.30
N GLN A 401 23.31 -36.26 -5.46
CA GLN A 401 23.86 -36.67 -6.76
C GLN A 401 23.17 -37.97 -7.20
N LEU A 402 22.11 -37.85 -8.00
CA LEU A 402 21.52 -38.97 -8.70
C LEU A 402 22.52 -39.43 -9.76
N SER A 403 23.16 -40.57 -9.50
CA SER A 403 24.18 -41.16 -10.35
C SER A 403 23.66 -41.44 -11.76
N GLY A 404 24.35 -40.89 -12.76
CA GLY A 404 24.34 -41.42 -14.13
C GLY A 404 23.38 -40.75 -15.11
N SER A 405 23.73 -39.55 -15.58
CA SER A 405 23.77 -39.19 -17.02
C SER A 405 24.01 -37.68 -17.15
N SER A 406 24.97 -37.32 -18.00
CA SER A 406 25.43 -35.94 -18.26
C SER A 406 24.42 -35.14 -19.11
N LEU A 407 23.13 -35.20 -18.76
CA LEU A 407 22.02 -34.68 -19.56
C LEU A 407 20.98 -33.96 -18.68
N CYS A 408 21.40 -33.03 -17.80
CA CYS A 408 20.42 -32.11 -17.19
C CYS A 408 21.05 -30.84 -16.57
N ASN A 409 21.66 -29.96 -17.36
CA ASN A 409 21.91 -28.57 -16.93
C ASN A 409 20.78 -27.60 -17.35
N THR A 410 19.66 -28.15 -17.81
CA THR A 410 18.42 -27.41 -18.05
C THR A 410 17.35 -28.03 -17.16
N VAL A 411 17.39 -27.73 -15.86
CA VAL A 411 16.26 -28.03 -14.97
C VAL A 411 15.03 -27.40 -15.61
N CYS A 412 14.07 -28.24 -15.97
CA CYS A 412 12.98 -27.83 -16.84
C CYS A 412 12.06 -26.88 -16.06
N MET A 413 12.10 -25.59 -16.40
CA MET A 413 11.20 -24.56 -15.86
C MET A 413 9.73 -25.02 -15.84
N VAL A 414 9.34 -25.86 -16.79
CA VAL A 414 8.00 -26.47 -16.86
C VAL A 414 7.72 -27.35 -15.64
N SER A 415 8.63 -28.24 -15.23
CA SER A 415 8.43 -29.13 -14.08
C SER A 415 8.27 -28.36 -12.77
N LEU A 416 9.08 -27.32 -12.57
CA LEU A 416 8.99 -26.43 -11.40
C LEU A 416 7.64 -25.70 -11.34
N LEU A 417 7.22 -25.12 -12.48
CA LEU A 417 5.93 -24.44 -12.59
C LEU A 417 4.77 -25.41 -12.40
N CYS A 418 4.85 -26.63 -12.94
CA CYS A 418 3.85 -27.67 -12.71
C CYS A 418 3.67 -27.96 -11.21
N VAL A 419 4.76 -28.06 -10.45
CA VAL A 419 4.69 -28.34 -9.01
C VAL A 419 4.12 -27.17 -8.22
N ALA A 420 4.52 -25.94 -8.58
CA ALA A 420 3.91 -24.76 -7.99
C ALA A 420 2.40 -24.70 -8.27
N VAL A 421 1.96 -25.00 -9.50
CA VAL A 421 0.54 -25.04 -9.88
C VAL A 421 -0.20 -26.16 -9.15
N VAL A 422 0.37 -27.37 -9.06
CA VAL A 422 -0.25 -28.49 -8.32
C VAL A 422 -0.41 -28.14 -6.84
N CYS A 423 0.64 -27.59 -6.21
CA CYS A 423 0.58 -27.15 -4.82
C CYS A 423 -0.43 -26.01 -4.63
N TYR A 424 -0.55 -25.09 -5.59
CA TYR A 424 -1.57 -24.05 -5.60
C TYR A 424 -2.98 -24.66 -5.60
N LEU A 425 -3.25 -25.61 -6.52
CA LEU A 425 -4.56 -26.27 -6.63
C LEU A 425 -4.91 -27.05 -5.36
N ILE A 426 -3.95 -27.79 -4.79
CA ILE A 426 -4.15 -28.51 -3.53
C ILE A 426 -4.46 -27.51 -2.41
N SER A 427 -3.66 -26.45 -2.26
CA SER A 427 -3.87 -25.41 -1.25
C SER A 427 -5.27 -24.80 -1.36
N ALA A 428 -5.67 -24.44 -2.58
CA ALA A 428 -6.96 -23.85 -2.86
C ALA A 428 -8.11 -24.80 -2.52
N LEU A 429 -8.04 -26.09 -2.91
CA LEU A 429 -9.05 -27.09 -2.50
C LEU A 429 -9.16 -27.24 -0.97
N GLY A 430 -8.04 -27.14 -0.25
CA GLY A 430 -8.05 -27.14 1.22
C GLY A 430 -8.84 -25.97 1.83
N VAL A 431 -8.86 -24.82 1.16
CA VAL A 431 -9.66 -23.66 1.55
C VAL A 431 -11.10 -23.80 1.05
N THR A 432 -11.29 -24.02 -0.25
CA THR A 432 -12.61 -23.96 -0.90
C THR A 432 -13.47 -25.19 -0.61
N ALA A 433 -13.02 -26.39 -0.97
CA ALA A 433 -13.76 -27.63 -0.69
C ALA A 433 -13.75 -27.93 0.82
N GLY A 434 -12.61 -27.73 1.49
CA GLY A 434 -12.43 -27.96 2.91
C GLY A 434 -13.01 -26.87 3.81
N ALA A 435 -12.17 -25.91 4.20
CA ALA A 435 -12.48 -24.93 5.25
C ALA A 435 -13.82 -24.21 5.01
N HIS A 436 -14.10 -23.85 3.76
CA HIS A 436 -15.28 -23.09 3.35
C HIS A 436 -16.53 -23.97 3.22
N ARG A 437 -16.63 -24.79 2.17
CA ARG A 437 -17.87 -25.50 1.83
C ARG A 437 -18.19 -26.64 2.82
N LEU A 438 -17.19 -27.46 3.18
CA LEU A 438 -17.38 -28.59 4.09
C LEU A 438 -17.55 -28.14 5.54
N TRP A 439 -16.57 -27.43 6.11
CA TRP A 439 -16.55 -27.16 7.55
C TRP A 439 -17.29 -25.87 7.95
N SER A 440 -17.21 -24.80 7.17
CA SER A 440 -17.94 -23.56 7.53
C SER A 440 -19.43 -23.68 7.27
N HIS A 441 -19.79 -24.18 6.09
CA HIS A 441 -21.19 -24.18 5.59
C HIS A 441 -21.90 -25.53 5.65
N ARG A 442 -21.17 -26.63 5.88
CA ARG A 442 -21.75 -27.99 5.96
C ARG A 442 -22.63 -28.30 4.74
N SER A 443 -22.16 -27.91 3.56
CA SER A 443 -22.92 -28.03 2.31
C SER A 443 -22.87 -29.45 1.71
N TYR A 444 -21.95 -30.28 2.18
CA TYR A 444 -21.86 -31.71 1.88
C TYR A 444 -21.20 -32.47 3.05
N LYS A 445 -21.19 -33.80 3.00
CA LYS A 445 -20.47 -34.67 3.95
C LYS A 445 -19.31 -35.36 3.27
N ALA A 446 -18.17 -35.45 3.95
CA ALA A 446 -16.97 -36.12 3.47
C ALA A 446 -16.61 -37.35 4.32
N SER A 447 -16.14 -38.41 3.66
CA SER A 447 -15.54 -39.57 4.30
C SER A 447 -14.28 -39.20 5.10
N PHE A 448 -13.83 -40.06 6.00
CA PHE A 448 -12.63 -39.82 6.79
C PHE A 448 -11.38 -39.55 5.92
N PRO A 449 -11.04 -40.35 4.88
CA PRO A 449 -9.89 -40.08 4.02
C PRO A 449 -9.94 -38.71 3.34
N LEU A 450 -11.12 -38.30 2.84
CA LEU A 450 -11.29 -37.01 2.20
C LEU A 450 -11.14 -35.85 3.20
N ARG A 451 -11.68 -35.99 4.42
CA ARG A 451 -11.48 -34.99 5.49
C ARG A 451 -10.01 -34.82 5.84
N VAL A 452 -9.27 -35.93 5.97
CA VAL A 452 -7.82 -35.89 6.23
C VAL A 452 -7.09 -35.17 5.10
N PHE A 453 -7.35 -35.55 3.84
CA PHE A 453 -6.76 -34.89 2.67
C PHE A 453 -7.02 -33.37 2.68
N LEU A 454 -8.26 -32.95 2.89
CA LEU A 454 -8.63 -31.53 2.88
C LEU A 454 -8.01 -30.75 4.06
N ALA A 455 -7.82 -31.38 5.23
CA ALA A 455 -7.16 -30.74 6.38
C ALA A 455 -5.64 -30.55 6.16
N LEU A 456 -4.98 -31.51 5.50
CA LEU A 456 -3.58 -31.39 5.10
C LEU A 456 -3.41 -30.34 3.98
N ALA A 457 -4.30 -30.37 3.00
CA ALA A 457 -4.38 -29.36 1.95
C ALA A 457 -4.61 -27.94 2.52
N ASN A 458 -5.48 -27.80 3.52
CA ASN A 458 -5.66 -26.53 4.24
C ASN A 458 -4.39 -26.08 4.98
N SER A 459 -3.63 -27.02 5.54
CA SER A 459 -2.32 -26.72 6.16
C SER A 459 -1.30 -26.20 5.13
N MET A 460 -1.33 -26.70 3.89
CA MET A 460 -0.53 -26.16 2.77
C MET A 460 -0.93 -24.74 2.36
N ALA A 461 -2.20 -24.38 2.55
CA ALA A 461 -2.70 -23.02 2.29
C ALA A 461 -2.31 -22.00 3.36
N PHE A 462 -2.05 -22.45 4.60
CA PHE A 462 -1.62 -21.63 5.74
C PHE A 462 -2.46 -20.35 5.95
N GLN A 463 -3.77 -20.54 6.19
CA GLN A 463 -4.74 -19.46 6.42
C GLN A 463 -5.42 -19.51 7.81
N ASN A 464 -4.72 -19.99 8.84
CA ASN A 464 -5.26 -20.51 10.13
C ASN A 464 -5.76 -21.95 10.05
N ASP A 465 -5.87 -22.56 11.23
CA ASP A 465 -6.49 -23.88 11.38
C ASP A 465 -7.97 -23.82 11.01
N VAL A 466 -8.53 -24.97 10.61
CA VAL A 466 -9.90 -25.06 10.08
C VAL A 466 -10.93 -24.52 11.08
N TYR A 467 -10.73 -24.75 12.38
CA TYR A 467 -11.66 -24.28 13.40
C TYR A 467 -11.69 -22.76 13.48
N GLU A 468 -10.52 -22.11 13.51
CA GLU A 468 -10.44 -20.64 13.53
C GLU A 468 -10.95 -20.03 12.22
N TRP A 469 -10.55 -20.58 11.06
CA TRP A 469 -11.01 -20.11 9.77
C TRP A 469 -12.54 -20.16 9.67
N ALA A 470 -13.14 -21.30 10.03
CA ALA A 470 -14.59 -21.48 9.96
C ALA A 470 -15.35 -20.63 10.96
N ARG A 471 -14.80 -20.40 12.17
CA ARG A 471 -15.39 -19.46 13.13
C ARG A 471 -15.49 -18.07 12.51
N ASP A 472 -14.37 -17.54 12.03
CA ASP A 472 -14.30 -16.19 11.48
C ASP A 472 -15.18 -16.07 10.22
N HIS A 473 -15.22 -17.10 9.37
CA HIS A 473 -16.09 -17.14 8.19
C HIS A 473 -17.58 -17.17 8.53
N ARG A 474 -17.99 -17.92 9.57
CA ARG A 474 -19.38 -17.92 10.05
C ARG A 474 -19.77 -16.55 10.63
N VAL A 475 -18.83 -15.85 11.29
CA VAL A 475 -19.07 -14.47 11.76
C VAL A 475 -19.27 -13.55 10.56
N HIS A 476 -18.38 -13.64 9.56
CA HIS A 476 -18.45 -12.87 8.33
C HIS A 476 -19.81 -13.00 7.65
N HIS A 477 -20.32 -14.22 7.42
CA HIS A 477 -21.65 -14.38 6.81
C HIS A 477 -22.79 -13.80 7.65
N LYS A 478 -22.72 -13.94 8.99
CA LYS A 478 -23.81 -13.52 9.87
C LYS A 478 -23.86 -12.01 10.08
N TYR A 479 -22.71 -11.35 10.05
CA TYR A 479 -22.56 -9.94 10.37
C TYR A 479 -21.79 -9.16 9.30
N SER A 480 -21.90 -9.62 8.05
CA SER A 480 -21.26 -9.06 6.86
C SER A 480 -21.44 -7.54 6.81
N GLU A 481 -20.38 -6.81 6.43
CA GLU A 481 -20.38 -5.34 6.34
C GLU A 481 -20.57 -4.57 7.66
N THR A 482 -20.42 -5.22 8.82
CA THR A 482 -20.46 -4.54 10.13
C THR A 482 -19.11 -4.61 10.84
N ASP A 483 -18.97 -3.95 12.00
CA ASP A 483 -17.75 -4.06 12.81
C ASP A 483 -17.54 -5.45 13.44
N ALA A 484 -18.54 -6.32 13.37
CA ALA A 484 -18.39 -7.73 13.72
C ALA A 484 -17.83 -8.58 12.56
N ASP A 485 -17.79 -8.08 11.34
CA ASP A 485 -17.16 -8.75 10.20
C ASP A 485 -15.61 -8.63 10.28
N PRO A 486 -14.87 -9.75 10.37
CA PRO A 486 -13.40 -9.72 10.45
C PRO A 486 -12.72 -8.94 9.32
N HIS A 487 -13.31 -8.94 8.12
CA HIS A 487 -12.77 -8.30 6.93
C HIS A 487 -13.78 -7.36 6.28
N ASN A 488 -14.47 -6.58 7.13
CA ASN A 488 -15.49 -5.60 6.73
C ASN A 488 -15.09 -4.76 5.50
N ALA A 489 -15.74 -5.05 4.37
CA ALA A 489 -15.49 -4.38 3.10
C ALA A 489 -15.83 -2.88 3.09
N VAL A 490 -16.69 -2.40 4.01
CA VAL A 490 -17.02 -0.97 4.16
C VAL A 490 -15.81 -0.15 4.62
N ARG A 491 -14.82 -0.79 5.26
CA ARG A 491 -13.54 -0.16 5.65
C ARG A 491 -12.57 0.01 4.47
N GLY A 492 -12.99 -0.37 3.26
CA GLY A 492 -12.25 -0.18 2.01
C GLY A 492 -11.45 -1.41 1.57
N PHE A 493 -11.02 -1.38 0.31
CA PHE A 493 -10.36 -2.51 -0.36
C PHE A 493 -9.13 -3.00 0.40
N PHE A 494 -8.23 -2.10 0.83
CA PHE A 494 -7.00 -2.50 1.51
C PHE A 494 -7.28 -3.23 2.83
N PHE A 495 -8.23 -2.74 3.63
CA PHE A 495 -8.61 -3.37 4.89
C PHE A 495 -9.15 -4.78 4.66
N ALA A 496 -10.12 -4.94 3.75
CA ALA A 496 -10.73 -6.23 3.45
C ALA A 496 -9.77 -7.22 2.77
N HIS A 497 -8.78 -6.72 2.02
CA HIS A 497 -7.81 -7.56 1.33
C HIS A 497 -6.73 -8.09 2.29
N ILE A 498 -6.03 -7.22 3.02
CA ILE A 498 -4.93 -7.63 3.91
C ILE A 498 -4.88 -6.85 5.23
N GLY A 499 -5.39 -5.61 5.26
CA GLY A 499 -5.25 -4.73 6.42
C GLY A 499 -5.84 -5.31 7.71
N TRP A 500 -6.92 -6.09 7.62
CA TRP A 500 -7.52 -6.76 8.78
C TRP A 500 -6.60 -7.76 9.49
N LEU A 501 -5.63 -8.33 8.77
CA LEU A 501 -4.61 -9.22 9.33
C LEU A 501 -3.46 -8.46 10.01
N LEU A 502 -3.34 -7.16 9.74
CA LEU A 502 -2.26 -6.30 10.24
C LEU A 502 -2.68 -5.50 11.48
N VAL A 503 -3.94 -5.64 11.90
CA VAL A 503 -4.49 -4.96 13.08
C VAL A 503 -5.14 -5.96 14.02
N ARG A 504 -5.39 -5.51 15.26
CA ARG A 504 -6.19 -6.31 16.19
C ARG A 504 -7.63 -6.38 15.68
N LYS A 505 -8.25 -7.56 15.80
CA LYS A 505 -9.68 -7.74 15.53
C LYS A 505 -10.50 -6.76 16.37
N HIS A 506 -11.54 -6.20 15.77
CA HIS A 506 -12.49 -5.36 16.50
C HIS A 506 -13.14 -6.17 17.64
N PRO A 507 -13.44 -5.56 18.81
CA PRO A 507 -14.05 -6.28 19.94
C PRO A 507 -15.32 -7.06 19.56
N ASP A 508 -16.13 -6.50 18.66
CA ASP A 508 -17.37 -7.14 18.19
C ASP A 508 -17.12 -8.47 17.46
N VAL A 509 -16.03 -8.59 16.69
CA VAL A 509 -15.65 -9.86 16.03
C VAL A 509 -15.45 -10.95 17.09
N ILE A 510 -14.79 -10.60 18.20
CA ILE A 510 -14.50 -11.52 19.30
C ILE A 510 -15.79 -11.87 20.05
N GLU A 511 -16.59 -10.87 20.40
CA GLU A 511 -17.83 -11.06 21.15
C GLU A 511 -18.85 -11.89 20.36
N LYS A 512 -19.10 -11.52 19.10
CA LYS A 512 -20.05 -12.22 18.23
C LYS A 512 -19.55 -13.60 17.84
N GLY A 513 -18.24 -13.75 17.61
CA GLY A 513 -17.62 -15.06 17.34
C GLY A 513 -17.76 -16.06 18.49
N ARG A 514 -17.75 -15.60 19.75
CA ARG A 514 -18.01 -16.48 20.91
C ARG A 514 -19.46 -16.98 21.00
N LYS A 515 -20.41 -16.26 20.40
CA LYS A 515 -21.84 -16.62 20.39
C LYS A 515 -22.21 -17.59 19.27
N LEU A 516 -21.27 -17.95 18.40
CA LEU A 516 -21.52 -18.92 17.34
C LEU A 516 -21.44 -20.35 17.86
N GLU A 517 -22.32 -21.19 17.33
CA GLU A 517 -22.26 -22.63 17.59
C GLU A 517 -21.14 -23.27 16.79
N MET A 518 -20.21 -23.92 17.49
CA MET A 518 -19.01 -24.57 16.92
C MET A 518 -18.88 -26.04 17.36
N LEU A 519 -19.95 -26.64 17.91
CA LEU A 519 -19.93 -28.01 18.45
C LEU A 519 -19.60 -29.05 17.39
N ASP A 520 -20.06 -28.83 16.16
CA ASP A 520 -19.76 -29.68 15.01
C ASP A 520 -18.25 -29.77 14.72
N LEU A 521 -17.53 -28.65 14.78
CA LEU A 521 -16.09 -28.64 14.54
C LEU A 521 -15.30 -29.17 15.72
N LYS A 522 -15.82 -29.02 16.95
CA LYS A 522 -15.22 -29.62 18.15
C LYS A 522 -15.39 -31.15 18.17
N ALA A 523 -16.48 -31.65 17.60
CA ALA A 523 -16.75 -33.09 17.49
C ALA A 523 -16.00 -33.73 16.31
N ASP A 524 -15.49 -32.95 15.35
CA ASP A 524 -14.68 -33.47 14.25
C ASP A 524 -13.22 -33.67 14.69
N GLU A 525 -12.85 -34.94 14.92
CA GLU A 525 -11.50 -35.33 15.33
C GLU A 525 -10.40 -34.88 14.36
N VAL A 526 -10.69 -34.81 13.05
CA VAL A 526 -9.70 -34.36 12.04
C VAL A 526 -9.43 -32.87 12.20
N VAL A 527 -10.48 -32.07 12.41
CA VAL A 527 -10.36 -30.62 12.65
C VAL A 527 -9.59 -30.36 13.94
N MET A 528 -9.93 -31.06 15.01
CA MET A 528 -9.28 -30.87 16.31
C MET A 528 -7.84 -31.38 16.32
N PHE A 529 -7.54 -32.46 15.59
CA PHE A 529 -6.18 -32.93 15.36
C PHE A 529 -5.36 -31.90 14.58
N GLN A 530 -5.90 -31.39 13.47
CA GLN A 530 -5.23 -30.35 12.68
C GLN A 530 -4.98 -29.10 13.51
N ARG A 531 -5.95 -28.65 14.32
CA ARG A 531 -5.78 -27.52 15.23
C ARG A 531 -4.66 -27.75 16.25
N ARG A 532 -4.61 -28.94 16.87
CA ARG A 532 -3.58 -29.30 17.86
C ARG A 532 -2.17 -29.30 17.25
N HIS A 533 -2.05 -29.75 16.01
CA HIS A 533 -0.75 -29.91 15.32
C HIS A 533 -0.51 -28.87 14.22
N TYR A 534 -1.30 -27.78 14.19
CA TYR A 534 -1.39 -26.88 13.06
C TYR A 534 -0.05 -26.27 12.64
N LYS A 535 0.75 -25.84 13.63
CA LYS A 535 2.06 -25.22 13.36
C LYS A 535 2.99 -26.20 12.66
N MET A 536 3.02 -27.44 13.13
CA MET A 536 3.86 -28.48 12.55
C MET A 536 3.36 -28.88 11.16
N SER A 537 2.04 -29.03 10.98
CA SER A 537 1.47 -29.34 9.67
C SER A 537 1.73 -28.22 8.67
N VAL A 538 1.64 -26.95 9.05
CA VAL A 538 1.98 -25.83 8.17
C VAL A 538 3.44 -25.87 7.74
N VAL A 539 4.38 -26.04 8.68
CA VAL A 539 5.82 -26.10 8.34
C VAL A 539 6.07 -27.21 7.32
N ILE A 540 5.52 -28.41 7.59
CA ILE A 540 5.69 -29.57 6.71
C ILE A 540 5.04 -29.34 5.35
N PHE A 541 3.75 -29.03 5.31
CA PHE A 541 2.98 -29.05 4.05
C PHE A 541 3.08 -27.76 3.24
N CYS A 542 3.20 -26.59 3.88
CA CYS A 542 3.28 -25.30 3.16
C CYS A 542 4.71 -24.99 2.67
N PHE A 543 5.74 -25.40 3.42
CA PHE A 543 7.12 -25.02 3.12
C PHE A 543 8.03 -26.20 2.82
N VAL A 544 8.08 -27.22 3.67
CA VAL A 544 9.04 -28.34 3.50
C VAL A 544 8.70 -29.16 2.26
N VAL A 545 7.48 -29.65 2.11
CA VAL A 545 7.07 -30.50 0.98
C VAL A 545 7.25 -29.78 -0.36
N PRO A 546 6.76 -28.54 -0.57
CA PRO A 546 6.93 -27.85 -1.85
C PRO A 546 8.38 -27.50 -2.16
N THR A 547 9.26 -27.40 -1.15
CA THR A 547 10.69 -27.12 -1.32
C THR A 547 11.48 -28.39 -1.64
N LEU A 548 11.26 -29.45 -0.87
CA LEU A 548 12.06 -30.67 -0.95
C LEU A 548 11.70 -31.55 -2.15
N VAL A 549 10.44 -31.57 -2.58
CA VAL A 549 10.03 -32.36 -3.74
C VAL A 549 10.84 -31.95 -4.99
N PRO A 550 10.93 -30.65 -5.34
CA PRO A 550 11.79 -30.23 -6.44
C PRO A 550 13.27 -30.53 -6.27
N TRP A 551 13.78 -30.26 -5.08
CA TRP A 551 15.19 -30.43 -4.78
C TRP A 551 15.62 -31.91 -4.87
N TYR A 552 14.78 -32.83 -4.38
CA TYR A 552 15.09 -34.25 -4.32
C TYR A 552 14.85 -35.00 -5.64
N PHE A 553 13.70 -34.77 -6.31
CA PHE A 553 13.27 -35.62 -7.43
C PHE A 553 13.83 -35.22 -8.80
N TRP A 554 14.18 -33.96 -9.00
CA TRP A 554 14.71 -33.49 -10.29
C TRP A 554 15.89 -32.52 -10.13
N GLY A 555 16.55 -32.55 -8.96
CA GLY A 555 17.82 -31.85 -8.73
C GLY A 555 17.71 -30.32 -8.79
N GLU A 556 16.54 -29.74 -8.51
CA GLU A 556 16.38 -28.29 -8.48
C GLU A 556 17.20 -27.67 -7.34
N SER A 557 17.59 -26.41 -7.48
CA SER A 557 18.22 -25.68 -6.38
C SER A 557 17.27 -25.59 -5.17
N PHE A 558 17.79 -25.86 -3.98
CA PHE A 558 17.03 -25.72 -2.72
C PHE A 558 16.43 -24.30 -2.58
N VAL A 559 17.19 -23.28 -2.98
CA VAL A 559 16.75 -21.87 -2.96
C VAL A 559 15.57 -21.68 -3.92
N VAL A 560 15.66 -22.19 -5.14
CA VAL A 560 14.57 -22.07 -6.13
C VAL A 560 13.32 -22.81 -5.65
N GLY A 561 13.48 -24.02 -5.11
CA GLY A 561 12.38 -24.79 -4.49
C GLY A 561 11.71 -24.03 -3.33
N TYR A 562 12.49 -23.35 -2.49
CA TYR A 562 11.93 -22.58 -1.39
C TYR A 562 11.20 -21.31 -1.84
N PHE A 563 11.80 -20.55 -2.75
CA PHE A 563 11.25 -19.25 -3.16
C PHE A 563 10.07 -19.38 -4.14
N VAL A 564 10.06 -20.37 -5.03
CA VAL A 564 9.03 -20.48 -6.09
C VAL A 564 7.82 -21.32 -5.62
N PRO A 565 7.88 -22.65 -5.52
CA PRO A 565 6.75 -23.45 -5.05
C PRO A 565 6.48 -23.32 -3.54
N GLY A 566 7.45 -22.89 -2.73
CA GLY A 566 7.23 -22.52 -1.33
C GLY A 566 6.56 -21.16 -1.17
N LEU A 567 7.32 -20.07 -1.32
CA LEU A 567 6.90 -18.70 -0.98
C LEU A 567 6.05 -17.99 -2.04
N LEU A 568 6.44 -17.99 -3.32
CA LEU A 568 5.68 -17.31 -4.36
C LEU A 568 4.29 -17.95 -4.51
N ARG A 569 4.22 -19.28 -4.55
CA ARG A 569 2.93 -19.99 -4.55
C ARG A 569 2.09 -19.65 -3.31
N TYR A 570 2.69 -19.56 -2.11
CA TYR A 570 1.96 -19.14 -0.90
C TYR A 570 1.33 -17.76 -1.08
N ALA A 571 2.13 -16.81 -1.57
CA ALA A 571 1.69 -15.43 -1.81
C ALA A 571 0.49 -15.39 -2.77
N LEU A 572 0.57 -16.16 -3.86
CA LEU A 572 -0.49 -16.23 -4.86
C LEU A 572 -1.78 -16.82 -4.28
N VAL A 573 -1.69 -17.91 -3.50
CA VAL A 573 -2.85 -18.51 -2.84
C VAL A 573 -3.52 -17.51 -1.90
N LEU A 574 -2.75 -16.80 -1.08
CA LEU A 574 -3.29 -15.79 -0.15
C LEU A 574 -4.02 -14.67 -0.89
N ASN A 575 -3.36 -14.05 -1.88
CA ASN A 575 -3.97 -12.93 -2.61
C ASN A 575 -5.22 -13.38 -3.38
N ALA A 576 -5.22 -14.60 -3.95
CA ALA A 576 -6.40 -15.17 -4.59
C ALA A 576 -7.57 -15.34 -3.61
N THR A 577 -7.32 -15.85 -2.40
CA THR A 577 -8.36 -15.92 -1.36
C THR A 577 -8.80 -14.53 -0.91
N TRP A 578 -7.88 -13.62 -0.68
CA TRP A 578 -8.19 -12.27 -0.19
C TRP A 578 -8.93 -11.41 -1.21
N LEU A 579 -8.81 -11.70 -2.51
CA LEU A 579 -9.66 -11.10 -3.54
C LEU A 579 -11.14 -11.45 -3.36
N VAL A 580 -11.48 -12.58 -2.74
CA VAL A 580 -12.87 -12.92 -2.41
C VAL A 580 -13.39 -11.93 -1.38
N ASN A 581 -12.65 -11.68 -0.29
CA ASN A 581 -13.05 -10.74 0.76
C ASN A 581 -13.11 -9.28 0.27
N SER A 582 -12.23 -8.89 -0.66
CA SER A 582 -12.14 -7.51 -1.14
C SER A 582 -12.86 -7.28 -2.47
N ALA A 583 -12.29 -7.79 -3.57
CA ALA A 583 -12.82 -7.55 -4.91
C ALA A 583 -14.24 -8.11 -5.08
N ALA A 584 -14.53 -9.28 -4.52
CA ALA A 584 -15.88 -9.87 -4.61
C ALA A 584 -16.90 -9.25 -3.64
N HIS A 585 -16.53 -8.28 -2.79
CA HIS A 585 -17.48 -7.43 -2.06
C HIS A 585 -17.65 -6.03 -2.67
N ILE A 586 -16.73 -5.61 -3.55
CA ILE A 586 -16.69 -4.23 -4.06
C ILE A 586 -17.06 -4.17 -5.55
N TRP A 587 -16.53 -5.08 -6.37
CA TRP A 587 -16.65 -5.01 -7.84
C TRP A 587 -17.32 -6.24 -8.44
N GLY A 588 -18.39 -5.99 -9.19
CA GLY A 588 -19.17 -6.99 -9.93
C GLY A 588 -20.67 -6.75 -9.84
N ASN A 589 -21.44 -7.70 -10.33
CA ASN A 589 -22.91 -7.60 -10.38
C ASN A 589 -23.57 -8.30 -9.18
N ARG A 590 -24.87 -8.07 -8.97
CA ARG A 590 -25.67 -8.66 -7.87
C ARG A 590 -26.99 -9.27 -8.39
N PRO A 591 -26.91 -10.31 -9.23
CA PRO A 591 -28.07 -10.87 -9.89
C PRO A 591 -29.08 -11.51 -8.92
N TYR A 592 -28.67 -11.93 -7.72
CA TYR A 592 -29.52 -12.64 -6.76
C TYR A 592 -30.04 -11.72 -5.64
N ASP A 593 -29.17 -10.87 -5.10
CA ASP A 593 -29.56 -9.92 -4.06
C ASP A 593 -28.76 -8.62 -4.11
N LYS A 594 -29.42 -7.54 -4.51
CA LYS A 594 -28.84 -6.18 -4.60
C LYS A 594 -28.73 -5.46 -3.25
N THR A 595 -29.34 -6.01 -2.19
CA THR A 595 -29.37 -5.38 -0.86
C THR A 595 -28.14 -5.70 -0.03
N ILE A 596 -27.35 -6.69 -0.44
CA ILE A 596 -26.06 -7.04 0.16
C ILE A 596 -24.89 -6.55 -0.73
N ASN A 597 -23.70 -6.44 -0.15
CA ASN A 597 -22.49 -6.02 -0.88
C ASN A 597 -21.84 -7.09 -1.78
N PRO A 598 -21.78 -8.39 -1.41
CA PRO A 598 -21.18 -9.46 -2.21
C PRO A 598 -21.59 -9.43 -3.69
N ARG A 599 -20.62 -9.66 -4.58
CA ARG A 599 -20.69 -9.48 -6.02
C ARG A 599 -20.24 -10.73 -6.78
N GLU A 600 -20.82 -10.93 -7.96
CA GLU A 600 -20.33 -11.88 -8.95
C GLU A 600 -19.12 -11.30 -9.69
N ASN A 601 -17.96 -11.95 -9.57
CA ASN A 601 -16.71 -11.51 -10.20
C ASN A 601 -15.97 -12.67 -10.87
N ARG A 602 -15.92 -12.66 -12.22
CA ARG A 602 -15.34 -13.74 -13.03
C ARG A 602 -13.83 -13.89 -12.85
N LEU A 603 -13.10 -12.79 -12.63
CA LEU A 603 -11.65 -12.85 -12.40
C LEU A 603 -11.35 -13.50 -11.04
N VAL A 604 -12.16 -13.19 -10.04
CA VAL A 604 -12.08 -13.86 -8.74
C VAL A 604 -12.48 -15.33 -8.86
N ALA A 605 -13.50 -15.66 -9.66
CA ALA A 605 -13.90 -17.06 -9.86
C ALA A 605 -12.77 -17.91 -10.48
N VAL A 606 -12.02 -17.35 -11.44
CA VAL A 606 -10.86 -18.03 -12.04
C VAL A 606 -9.72 -18.17 -11.02
N SER A 607 -9.35 -17.10 -10.33
CA SER A 607 -8.22 -17.11 -9.39
C SER A 607 -8.50 -17.95 -8.13
N ALA A 608 -9.69 -17.82 -7.54
CA ALA A 608 -10.11 -18.53 -6.33
C ALA A 608 -10.90 -19.83 -6.61
N MET A 609 -10.67 -20.48 -7.75
CA MET A 609 -11.23 -21.81 -8.07
C MET A 609 -12.75 -21.96 -7.92
N GLY A 610 -13.51 -20.90 -8.20
CA GLY A 610 -14.97 -20.87 -8.16
C GLY A 610 -15.58 -19.94 -7.13
N GLU A 611 -14.81 -19.41 -6.17
CA GLU A 611 -15.37 -18.60 -5.08
C GLU A 611 -15.71 -17.14 -5.44
N GLY A 612 -15.60 -16.77 -6.72
CA GLY A 612 -15.96 -15.44 -7.21
C GLY A 612 -17.44 -15.22 -7.45
N PHE A 613 -18.27 -16.25 -7.38
CA PHE A 613 -19.74 -16.16 -7.48
C PHE A 613 -20.34 -15.76 -6.11
N HIS A 614 -19.89 -14.62 -5.59
CA HIS A 614 -20.02 -14.30 -4.18
C HIS A 614 -21.40 -13.74 -3.79
N ASN A 615 -22.11 -13.12 -4.74
CA ASN A 615 -23.50 -12.70 -4.52
C ASN A 615 -24.42 -13.92 -4.37
N TYR A 616 -24.24 -14.95 -5.22
CA TYR A 616 -24.93 -16.22 -5.08
C TYR A 616 -24.60 -16.85 -3.73
N HIS A 617 -23.31 -16.93 -3.40
CA HIS A 617 -22.84 -17.59 -2.19
C HIS A 617 -23.42 -16.96 -0.91
N HIS A 618 -23.41 -15.64 -0.78
CA HIS A 618 -23.99 -14.98 0.40
C HIS A 618 -25.53 -15.07 0.44
N THR A 619 -26.16 -15.21 -0.71
CA THR A 619 -27.62 -15.40 -0.79
C THR A 619 -28.01 -16.83 -0.40
N PHE A 620 -27.20 -17.82 -0.79
CA PHE A 620 -27.44 -19.26 -0.58
C PHE A 620 -26.21 -19.96 0.01
N PRO A 621 -25.83 -19.64 1.26
CA PRO A 621 -24.56 -20.11 1.84
C PRO A 621 -24.48 -21.63 2.01
N PHE A 622 -25.62 -22.32 2.03
CA PHE A 622 -25.70 -23.77 2.18
C PHE A 622 -25.47 -24.55 0.87
N ASP A 623 -25.41 -23.90 -0.28
CA ASP A 623 -25.21 -24.54 -1.57
C ASP A 623 -23.77 -25.04 -1.72
N TYR A 624 -23.59 -26.32 -2.07
CA TYR A 624 -22.27 -26.94 -2.21
C TYR A 624 -21.48 -26.43 -3.41
N ALA A 625 -22.17 -25.96 -4.45
CA ALA A 625 -21.54 -25.46 -5.66
C ALA A 625 -21.07 -24.01 -5.49
N THR A 626 -21.61 -23.27 -4.52
CA THR A 626 -21.39 -21.81 -4.33
C THR A 626 -21.70 -20.96 -5.57
N SER A 627 -22.34 -21.53 -6.58
CA SER A 627 -22.76 -20.86 -7.81
C SER A 627 -23.94 -21.58 -8.47
N GLU A 628 -24.72 -20.84 -9.25
CA GLU A 628 -25.78 -21.42 -10.09
C GLU A 628 -25.22 -22.27 -11.23
N PHE A 629 -23.99 -21.99 -11.69
CA PHE A 629 -23.40 -22.57 -12.91
C PHE A 629 -22.64 -23.88 -12.71
N GLY A 630 -22.74 -24.51 -11.53
CA GLY A 630 -22.12 -25.80 -11.24
C GLY A 630 -20.60 -25.77 -11.44
N CYS A 631 -20.08 -26.54 -12.40
CA CYS A 631 -18.64 -26.65 -12.68
C CYS A 631 -18.07 -25.51 -13.55
N ARG A 632 -18.90 -24.64 -14.13
CA ARG A 632 -18.44 -23.59 -15.05
C ARG A 632 -17.64 -22.53 -14.27
N LEU A 633 -16.34 -22.42 -14.57
CA LEU A 633 -15.38 -21.60 -13.81
C LEU A 633 -15.30 -21.97 -12.33
N ASN A 634 -15.63 -23.21 -11.96
CA ASN A 634 -15.69 -23.65 -10.57
C ASN A 634 -15.10 -25.06 -10.45
N LEU A 635 -13.76 -25.10 -10.40
CA LEU A 635 -12.99 -26.33 -10.28
C LEU A 635 -13.25 -27.04 -8.94
N THR A 636 -13.60 -26.28 -7.89
CA THR A 636 -13.95 -26.86 -6.59
C THR A 636 -15.22 -27.71 -6.69
N THR A 637 -16.26 -27.23 -7.38
CA THR A 637 -17.49 -28.03 -7.61
C THR A 637 -17.18 -29.28 -8.43
N ALA A 638 -16.34 -29.18 -9.46
CA ALA A 638 -15.92 -30.34 -10.26
C ALA A 638 -15.19 -31.39 -9.40
N PHE A 639 -14.29 -30.94 -8.51
CA PHE A 639 -13.62 -31.82 -7.54
C PHE A 639 -14.60 -32.50 -6.59
N ILE A 640 -15.55 -31.77 -6.01
CA ILE A 640 -16.55 -32.35 -5.10
C ILE A 640 -17.42 -33.38 -5.84
N ASN A 641 -17.83 -33.09 -7.07
CA ASN A 641 -18.60 -34.03 -7.89
C ASN A 641 -17.83 -35.32 -8.19
N LEU A 642 -16.53 -35.22 -8.45
CA LEU A 642 -15.66 -36.39 -8.58
C LEU A 642 -15.56 -37.17 -7.26
N MET A 643 -15.44 -36.48 -6.13
CA MET A 643 -15.44 -37.17 -4.82
C MET A 643 -16.78 -37.85 -4.53
N CYS A 644 -17.90 -37.29 -4.99
CA CYS A 644 -19.21 -37.92 -4.91
C CYS A 644 -19.30 -39.18 -5.78
N SER A 645 -18.81 -39.14 -7.02
CA SER A 645 -18.81 -40.32 -7.90
C SER A 645 -17.92 -41.44 -7.37
N LEU A 646 -16.84 -41.10 -6.65
CA LEU A 646 -15.97 -42.04 -5.95
C LEU A 646 -16.53 -42.51 -4.59
N GLY A 647 -17.70 -42.02 -4.16
CA GLY A 647 -18.31 -42.36 -2.86
C GLY A 647 -17.60 -41.76 -1.64
N LEU A 648 -16.64 -40.84 -1.85
CA LEU A 648 -15.88 -40.16 -0.80
C LEU A 648 -16.60 -38.92 -0.25
N ALA A 649 -17.57 -38.38 -0.99
CA ALA A 649 -18.46 -37.30 -0.58
C ALA A 649 -19.93 -37.68 -0.82
N LYS A 650 -20.85 -37.12 -0.03
CA LYS A 650 -22.30 -37.33 -0.15
C LYS A 650 -23.10 -36.14 0.38
N ASP A 651 -24.43 -36.19 0.24
CA ASP A 651 -25.36 -35.19 0.75
C ASP A 651 -25.06 -33.76 0.27
N CYS A 652 -24.66 -33.60 -1.00
CA CYS A 652 -24.40 -32.30 -1.61
C CYS A 652 -25.70 -31.49 -1.73
N LYS A 653 -25.81 -30.41 -0.96
CA LYS A 653 -26.99 -29.54 -0.92
C LYS A 653 -26.94 -28.57 -2.10
N SER A 654 -27.96 -28.58 -2.95
CA SER A 654 -28.12 -27.63 -4.06
C SER A 654 -29.41 -26.85 -3.89
N VAL A 655 -29.40 -25.57 -4.24
CA VAL A 655 -30.61 -24.74 -4.28
C VAL A 655 -31.46 -25.16 -5.49
N SER A 656 -32.78 -25.18 -5.33
CA SER A 656 -33.69 -25.48 -6.44
C SER A 656 -33.80 -24.31 -7.41
N LYS A 657 -34.03 -24.59 -8.69
CA LYS A 657 -34.14 -23.54 -9.73
C LYS A 657 -35.28 -22.57 -9.43
N GLU A 658 -36.37 -23.06 -8.85
CA GLU A 658 -37.53 -22.26 -8.45
C GLU A 658 -37.17 -21.27 -7.34
N MET A 659 -36.36 -21.70 -6.36
CA MET A 659 -35.89 -20.82 -5.29
C MET A 659 -34.92 -19.75 -5.82
N ILE A 660 -34.04 -20.11 -6.76
CA ILE A 660 -33.14 -19.15 -7.42
C ILE A 660 -33.97 -18.11 -8.18
N ALA A 661 -34.89 -18.55 -9.04
CA ALA A 661 -35.74 -17.67 -9.84
C ALA A 661 -36.58 -16.73 -8.96
N ALA A 662 -37.18 -17.25 -7.90
CA ALA A 662 -37.96 -16.45 -6.95
C ALA A 662 -37.09 -15.39 -6.24
N ARG A 663 -35.83 -15.72 -5.89
CA ARG A 663 -34.92 -14.76 -5.25
C ARG A 663 -34.44 -13.69 -6.22
N VAL A 664 -34.08 -14.07 -7.45
CA VAL A 664 -33.72 -13.12 -8.53
C VAL A 664 -34.86 -12.14 -8.78
N GLN A 665 -36.10 -12.63 -8.89
CA GLN A 665 -37.27 -11.76 -9.10
C GLN A 665 -37.51 -10.80 -7.91
N ARG A 666 -37.28 -11.27 -6.69
CA ARG A 666 -37.54 -10.49 -5.47
C ARG A 666 -36.47 -9.44 -5.17
N THR A 667 -35.19 -9.79 -5.32
CA THR A 667 -34.05 -8.97 -4.84
C THR A 667 -32.94 -8.77 -5.85
N GLY A 668 -33.01 -9.37 -7.04
CA GLY A 668 -31.98 -9.21 -8.07
C GLY A 668 -31.83 -7.77 -8.56
N ASP A 669 -30.65 -7.44 -9.07
CA ASP A 669 -30.34 -6.14 -9.68
C ASP A 669 -30.72 -6.04 -11.17
N GLY A 670 -31.30 -7.10 -11.74
CA GLY A 670 -31.66 -7.19 -13.16
C GLY A 670 -30.52 -7.66 -14.08
N SER A 671 -29.34 -7.97 -13.54
CA SER A 671 -28.21 -8.46 -14.33
C SER A 671 -28.21 -9.99 -14.54
N HIS A 672 -29.18 -10.70 -13.97
CA HIS A 672 -29.27 -12.17 -14.11
C HIS A 672 -29.51 -12.52 -15.57
N LYS A 673 -28.61 -13.31 -16.16
CA LYS A 673 -28.75 -13.83 -17.52
C LYS A 673 -29.00 -15.33 -17.40
N SER A 674 -30.12 -15.79 -17.95
CA SER A 674 -30.35 -17.22 -18.19
C SER A 674 -29.30 -17.73 -19.17
N GLY A 675 -28.31 -18.52 -18.73
CA GLY A 675 -27.26 -19.03 -19.62
C GLY A 675 -26.13 -19.80 -18.96
#